data_AF-A0A0A2L600-F1
#
_entry.id   AF-A0A0A2L600-F1
#
_cell.length_a   1.000
_cell.length_b   1.000
_cell.length_c   1.000
_cell.angle_alpha   90.00
_cell.angle_beta   90.00
_cell.angle_gamma   90.00
#
_symmetry.space_group_name_H-M   'P 1'
#
loop_
_entity.id
_entity.type
_entity.pdbx_description
1 polymer ?
#
loop_
_entity_poly.entity_id
_entity_poly.type
_entity_poly.pdbx_seq_one_letter_code
_entity_poly.pdbx_strand_id
1 'polypeptide(L)'
;MASTKQVPIPGPKGVPLLGNIYDIEPEVPVNSFERMADSYGPIFRLTTFGRSRVFISSHELADEVCNEERFGKMVSGGLAEIRNGIHDGLFTANYPGEENWAIAHRILVPAFGPLMIRGMFDEMYDIATQLVMKWARVGPTVPIQVTDDFTRLTLDTIALCAMGTRFNSFYHDEMHPFVEAMVGLLAGSGSRATKPALLNSLPTAENNKYWSDIEYLRNLARELVDSRKDNPVEKKDLLNALILGRDPQTGRGMTDDSIVDNMITFLIAGHETTSGMLSFLFYYLLKSPSAYKKAQEEVDRVIGKRKITVDDMSKLPYITAVMRETLRLKPTAPMIALHPHPTKNHEDPVTIGGGKYVLLKDETIALMLTKIHRDPKVYGPDADEFNPERMLDENFEKLPKNAWKPFGNGMRGCIGRPFAWQEALLVVAILLQNFNFQMDNPGYDLRIKQTLTIKPKDFHMKATLRDGLDPTQLNATLSGSSVAPAETGAGSRDRKPKVAPTEGKLKPMHVFYGSNTGTCEAFARRLADDATAYGYAAQTNSLDSAMQNIPKDDPVVFISASYEGQPPDNAAHFFEWLSGLKGNNLEGVNYAVFGCGHRDWSSTFHYIPKAIDQLAKANGANKLCDIGLADAANSDMFTDFDGWGETSFWPALMAKFGGASPENAAKSKSSLQVEVSSGMRASTLGLQLEEGFVIENQLLTPPGAPAKRVVKFKLPSDMTYQCGDYLAVLPVNPSSVVRRAIRRFDLPWDAVIKIQKPSGSSASPSIPIDRPISAFELLSTYIELSQPASKRDINALADAAISDAELQAELRYLASSPSRFTEEIVKKRVSALDLLTRYPQIKLPIGDFLAMLPPMRVRQYSISSSPLVDPSECSITFTVLSAPALANATSDSSKSIEQYLGVASNYLSMLQVGEHAHISVRPSHSGFKPPVDLETPMIMACAGSGLAPFRGFVMERAEKILGRRSSSDPDELHDNEAVKPAKAVLYIGCRTQGQDDIHAAELAEWAKLGAVDVRWAYSRPADGSKGQHVQDLMLEDRVELVKLFEEGANIYVCGSTSVGAGIREACKQMYLEKRRARHAEFKAKGETPPGAELDEDQAAEQFFDNLRTKERYATDVFT
;
A
#
# COMPACT_ATOMS: atom_id res chain seq x y z
N MET A 1 45.17 27.82 41.30
CA MET A 1 43.72 27.58 41.24
C MET A 1 43.13 28.08 42.56
N ALA A 2 42.20 29.03 42.52
CA ALA A 2 41.55 29.52 43.74
C ALA A 2 40.73 28.37 44.34
N SER A 3 40.91 28.10 45.65
CA SER A 3 40.15 27.09 46.40
C SER A 3 38.66 27.42 46.35
N THR A 4 37.89 26.76 45.46
CA THR A 4 36.43 26.89 45.43
C THR A 4 35.87 26.45 46.78
N LYS A 5 35.24 27.37 47.52
CA LYS A 5 34.67 27.10 48.84
C LYS A 5 33.45 26.18 48.69
N GLN A 6 33.54 24.95 49.21
CA GLN A 6 32.42 24.00 49.23
C GLN A 6 31.25 24.57 50.05
N VAL A 7 30.02 24.39 49.55
CA VAL A 7 28.79 24.79 50.24
C VAL A 7 27.81 23.61 50.35
N PRO A 8 27.05 23.50 51.46
CA PRO A 8 26.01 22.49 51.58
C PRO A 8 24.96 22.63 50.47
N ILE A 9 24.49 21.50 49.94
CA ILE A 9 23.34 21.48 49.03
C ILE A 9 22.09 21.91 49.80
N PRO A 10 21.33 22.91 49.33
CA PRO A 10 20.15 23.43 50.03
C PRO A 10 18.99 22.42 50.00
N GLY A 11 18.01 22.57 50.89
CA GLY A 11 16.82 21.72 50.92
C GLY A 11 15.95 21.95 52.16
N PRO A 12 14.71 21.46 52.15
CA PRO A 12 13.80 21.55 53.29
C PRO A 12 14.31 20.71 54.47
N LYS A 13 14.11 21.22 55.69
CA LYS A 13 14.44 20.46 56.91
C LYS A 13 13.45 19.31 57.09
N GLY A 14 13.94 18.08 56.99
CA GLY A 14 13.13 16.88 57.20
C GLY A 14 12.73 16.66 58.67
N VAL A 15 11.60 15.98 58.86
CA VAL A 15 11.15 15.48 60.17
C VAL A 15 12.08 14.35 60.63
N PRO A 16 12.44 14.23 61.93
CA PRO A 16 13.26 13.12 62.41
C PRO A 16 12.72 11.75 61.96
N LEU A 17 13.61 10.85 61.51
CA LEU A 17 13.34 9.50 60.97
C LEU A 17 12.54 9.42 59.65
N LEU A 18 11.53 10.27 59.46
CA LEU A 18 10.68 10.29 58.26
C LEU A 18 11.28 11.11 57.11
N GLY A 19 12.05 12.14 57.45
CA GLY A 19 12.64 13.08 56.50
C GLY A 19 11.60 13.99 55.86
N ASN A 20 11.69 14.17 54.54
CA ASN A 20 10.90 15.09 53.72
C ASN A 20 9.64 14.44 53.12
N ILE A 21 9.14 13.34 53.69
CA ILE A 21 8.01 12.61 53.10
C ILE A 21 6.74 13.45 53.02
N TYR A 22 6.51 14.34 53.99
CA TYR A 22 5.36 15.25 54.02
C TYR A 22 5.53 16.47 53.10
N ASP A 23 6.75 16.71 52.61
CA ASP A 23 7.03 17.77 51.63
C ASP A 23 6.68 17.32 50.20
N ILE A 24 6.35 16.03 50.01
CA ILE A 24 6.06 15.42 48.70
C ILE A 24 4.58 15.05 48.65
N GLU A 25 3.84 15.66 47.73
CA GLU A 25 2.45 15.27 47.50
C GLU A 25 2.34 13.86 46.89
N PRO A 26 1.40 13.02 47.35
CA PRO A 26 1.35 11.61 46.99
C PRO A 26 0.83 11.34 45.56
N GLU A 27 -0.08 12.18 45.04
CA GLU A 27 -0.71 11.95 43.73
C GLU A 27 0.16 12.38 42.55
N VAL A 28 0.83 13.54 42.64
CA VAL A 28 1.66 14.10 41.56
C VAL A 28 3.00 14.62 42.12
N PRO A 29 3.90 13.72 42.59
CA PRO A 29 5.16 14.10 43.23
C PRO A 29 6.00 15.12 42.45
N VAL A 30 5.95 15.11 41.11
CA VAL A 30 6.72 16.02 40.26
C VAL A 30 6.42 17.49 40.55
N ASN A 31 5.17 17.85 40.89
CA ASN A 31 4.81 19.23 41.22
C ASN A 31 5.52 19.72 42.49
N SER A 32 5.68 18.82 43.48
CA SER A 32 6.40 19.16 44.71
C SER A 32 7.87 19.39 44.43
N PHE A 33 8.48 18.57 43.58
CA PHE A 33 9.86 18.76 43.15
C PHE A 33 10.05 20.06 42.36
N GLU A 34 9.12 20.41 41.45
CA GLU A 34 9.18 21.68 40.70
C GLU A 34 9.12 22.90 41.63
N ARG A 35 8.18 22.91 42.59
CA ARG A 35 8.10 23.98 43.61
C ARG A 35 9.38 24.10 44.44
N MET A 36 10.00 22.97 44.77
CA MET A 36 11.27 22.95 45.50
C MET A 36 12.42 23.46 44.64
N ALA A 37 12.47 23.13 43.34
CA ALA A 37 13.45 23.69 42.42
C ALA A 37 13.32 25.23 42.34
N ASP A 38 12.09 25.75 42.31
CA ASP A 38 11.85 27.20 42.30
C ASP A 38 12.27 27.88 43.61
N SER A 39 12.17 27.17 44.74
CA SER A 39 12.49 27.71 46.07
C SER A 39 13.98 27.60 46.45
N TYR A 40 14.63 26.49 46.09
CA TYR A 40 16.01 26.17 46.51
C TYR A 40 17.04 26.35 45.38
N GLY A 41 16.59 26.55 44.14
CA GLY A 41 17.43 26.84 42.98
C GLY A 41 17.87 25.61 42.18
N PRO A 42 19.04 25.66 41.52
CA PRO A 42 19.45 24.69 40.49
C PRO A 42 19.73 23.27 41.02
N ILE A 43 19.86 23.13 42.34
CA ILE A 43 20.16 21.88 43.02
C ILE A 43 19.56 21.90 44.43
N PHE A 44 18.94 20.79 44.85
CA PHE A 44 18.48 20.62 46.23
C PHE A 44 18.55 19.16 46.68
N ARG A 45 18.57 18.93 48.00
CA ARG A 45 18.68 17.61 48.62
C ARG A 45 17.43 17.30 49.45
N LEU A 46 16.89 16.09 49.27
CA LEU A 46 15.83 15.53 50.10
C LEU A 46 16.31 14.26 50.78
N THR A 47 15.86 14.05 52.02
CA THR A 47 16.08 12.80 52.76
C THR A 47 14.73 12.15 53.02
N THR A 48 14.55 10.88 52.66
CA THR A 48 13.32 10.11 52.97
C THR A 48 13.71 8.77 53.57
N PHE A 49 13.19 8.44 54.75
CA PHE A 49 13.54 7.22 55.50
C PHE A 49 15.06 6.96 55.60
N GLY A 50 15.84 8.02 55.87
CA GLY A 50 17.30 7.94 55.98
C GLY A 50 18.07 7.83 54.66
N ARG A 51 17.39 7.80 53.50
CA ARG A 51 18.02 7.81 52.17
C ARG A 51 18.04 9.22 51.61
N SER A 52 19.23 9.69 51.23
CA SER A 52 19.44 11.00 50.61
C SER A 52 19.32 10.92 49.08
N ARG A 53 18.70 11.93 48.47
CA ARG A 53 18.59 12.11 47.02
C ARG A 53 18.83 13.57 46.67
N VAL A 54 19.65 13.82 45.66
CA VAL A 54 19.91 15.14 45.11
C VAL A 54 19.09 15.32 43.85
N PHE A 55 18.46 16.48 43.71
CA PHE A 55 17.67 16.86 42.55
C PHE A 55 18.39 17.99 41.81
N ILE A 56 18.52 17.85 40.49
CA ILE A 56 19.14 18.87 39.62
C ILE A 56 18.08 19.41 38.67
N SER A 57 17.97 20.72 38.60
CA SER A 57 16.95 21.43 37.82
C SER A 57 17.50 22.38 36.76
N SER A 58 18.82 22.57 36.67
CA SER A 58 19.47 23.43 35.66
C SER A 58 20.28 22.64 34.63
N HIS A 59 20.37 23.20 33.42
CA HIS A 59 21.16 22.65 32.31
C HIS A 59 22.64 22.53 32.66
N GLU A 60 23.23 23.55 33.27
CA GLU A 60 24.67 23.60 33.62
C GLU A 60 25.12 22.40 34.46
N LEU A 61 24.35 22.03 35.49
CA LEU A 61 24.66 20.88 36.33
C LEU A 61 24.28 19.55 35.65
N ALA A 62 23.22 19.56 34.84
CA ALA A 62 22.82 18.39 34.06
C ALA A 62 23.89 18.00 33.04
N ASP A 63 24.52 18.96 32.36
CA ASP A 63 25.61 18.74 31.41
C ASP A 63 26.82 18.06 32.07
N GLU A 64 27.19 18.51 33.28
CA GLU A 64 28.29 17.91 34.05
C GLU A 64 27.99 16.45 34.43
N VAL A 65 26.79 16.17 34.97
CA VAL A 65 26.46 14.81 35.43
C VAL A 65 26.08 13.85 34.30
N CYS A 66 25.85 14.34 33.08
CA CYS A 66 25.64 13.47 31.91
C CYS A 66 26.95 12.88 31.35
N ASN A 67 28.11 13.23 31.91
CA ASN A 67 29.39 12.66 31.52
C ASN A 67 29.52 11.19 31.98
N GLU A 68 29.47 10.26 31.04
CA GLU A 68 29.52 8.80 31.27
C GLU A 68 30.85 8.29 31.84
N GLU A 69 31.92 9.09 31.81
CA GLU A 69 33.18 8.75 32.48
C GLU A 69 33.12 9.01 33.99
N ARG A 70 32.20 9.87 34.45
CA ARG A 70 32.05 10.22 35.87
C ARG A 70 30.75 9.71 36.49
N PHE A 71 29.70 9.53 35.70
CA PHE A 71 28.36 9.17 36.20
C PHE A 71 27.72 8.08 35.33
N GLY A 72 26.85 7.27 35.93
CA GLY A 72 26.10 6.20 35.25
C GLY A 72 24.62 6.23 35.59
N LYS A 73 23.78 5.53 34.81
CA LYS A 73 22.34 5.37 35.08
C LYS A 73 22.12 4.50 36.33
N MET A 74 21.34 5.01 37.28
CA MET A 74 20.98 4.30 38.51
C MET A 74 19.55 3.75 38.45
N VAL A 75 19.36 2.50 38.84
CA VAL A 75 18.03 1.91 39.08
C VAL A 75 17.63 2.21 40.52
N SER A 76 16.70 3.13 40.72
CA SER A 76 16.28 3.57 42.05
C SER A 76 14.78 3.92 42.09
N GLY A 77 14.22 4.04 43.30
CA GLY A 77 12.82 4.40 43.49
C GLY A 77 11.88 3.40 42.80
N GLY A 78 10.91 3.91 42.03
CA GLY A 78 9.93 3.07 41.33
C GLY A 78 10.56 2.07 40.36
N LEU A 79 11.68 2.41 39.71
CA LEU A 79 12.38 1.47 38.81
C LEU A 79 12.97 0.27 39.56
N ALA A 80 13.39 0.46 40.82
CA ALA A 80 13.87 -0.65 41.66
C ALA A 80 12.73 -1.60 42.06
N GLU A 81 11.50 -1.11 42.19
CA GLU A 81 10.32 -1.96 42.42
C GLU A 81 9.87 -2.65 41.13
N ILE A 82 9.90 -1.97 39.97
CA ILE A 82 9.56 -2.59 38.67
C ILE A 82 10.47 -3.80 38.37
N ARG A 83 11.72 -3.76 38.86
CA ARG A 83 12.67 -4.85 38.77
C ARG A 83 12.12 -6.18 39.33
N ASN A 84 11.17 -6.17 40.27
CA ASN A 84 10.54 -7.39 40.77
C ASN A 84 9.79 -8.18 39.68
N GLY A 85 9.36 -7.53 38.59
CA GLY A 85 8.70 -8.19 37.47
C GLY A 85 9.57 -8.41 36.23
N ILE A 86 10.63 -7.61 36.06
CA ILE A 86 11.45 -7.52 34.82
C ILE A 86 12.92 -7.93 35.03
N HIS A 87 13.36 -8.11 36.28
CA HIS A 87 14.73 -8.50 36.64
C HIS A 87 15.83 -7.67 35.95
N ASP A 88 16.75 -8.31 35.20
CA ASP A 88 17.86 -7.66 34.51
C ASP A 88 17.57 -7.37 33.02
N GLY A 89 16.28 -7.22 32.67
CA GLY A 89 15.86 -6.70 31.37
C GLY A 89 16.40 -5.28 31.09
N LEU A 90 16.37 -4.88 29.82
CA LEU A 90 16.99 -3.64 29.31
C LEU A 90 16.65 -2.37 30.11
N PHE A 91 15.44 -2.31 30.67
CA PHE A 91 14.93 -1.17 31.41
C PHE A 91 15.42 -1.08 32.87
N THR A 92 15.62 -2.22 33.54
CA THR A 92 15.84 -2.32 35.00
C THR A 92 17.18 -2.96 35.40
N ALA A 93 18.03 -3.30 34.44
CA ALA A 93 19.35 -3.83 34.71
C ALA A 93 20.29 -2.84 35.42
N ASN A 94 21.17 -3.30 36.30
CA ASN A 94 22.31 -2.55 36.84
C ASN A 94 23.53 -2.73 35.93
N TYR A 95 23.90 -1.69 35.16
CA TYR A 95 25.04 -1.71 34.25
C TYR A 95 26.00 -0.56 34.58
N PRO A 96 27.33 -0.80 34.58
CA PRO A 96 28.00 -2.09 34.35
C PRO A 96 27.77 -3.11 35.48
N GLY A 97 27.75 -4.41 35.16
CA GLY A 97 27.64 -5.50 36.15
C GLY A 97 26.71 -6.66 35.78
N GLU A 98 25.76 -6.46 34.86
CA GLU A 98 24.81 -7.49 34.43
C GLU A 98 25.01 -7.86 32.95
N GLU A 99 25.43 -9.11 32.72
CA GLU A 99 25.79 -9.62 31.39
C GLU A 99 24.60 -9.76 30.44
N ASN A 100 23.43 -10.17 30.96
CA ASN A 100 22.20 -10.33 30.19
C ASN A 100 21.80 -9.02 29.49
N TRP A 101 21.99 -7.87 30.17
CA TRP A 101 21.73 -6.56 29.57
C TRP A 101 22.60 -6.31 28.35
N ALA A 102 23.91 -6.61 28.43
CA ALA A 102 24.86 -6.35 27.35
C ALA A 102 24.58 -7.24 26.12
N ILE A 103 24.28 -8.52 26.36
CA ILE A 103 23.86 -9.47 25.32
C ILE A 103 22.56 -8.98 24.66
N ALA A 104 21.55 -8.65 25.46
CA ALA A 104 20.26 -8.20 24.93
C ALA A 104 20.39 -6.91 24.12
N HIS A 105 21.16 -5.94 24.62
CA HIS A 105 21.41 -4.68 23.94
C HIS A 105 22.03 -4.89 22.56
N ARG A 106 23.12 -5.66 22.45
CA ARG A 106 23.80 -5.89 21.16
C ARG A 106 22.96 -6.67 20.16
N ILE A 107 22.13 -7.61 20.61
CA ILE A 107 21.23 -8.37 19.74
C ILE A 107 20.09 -7.49 19.20
N LEU A 108 19.55 -6.58 20.02
CA LEU A 108 18.30 -5.87 19.70
C LEU A 108 18.50 -4.51 19.04
N VAL A 109 19.65 -3.85 19.21
CA VAL A 109 19.96 -2.58 18.53
C VAL A 109 19.75 -2.64 17.00
N PRO A 110 20.18 -3.69 16.28
CA PRO A 110 19.90 -3.82 14.85
C PRO A 110 18.41 -3.85 14.50
N ALA A 111 17.57 -4.44 15.36
CA ALA A 111 16.12 -4.54 15.15
C ALA A 111 15.42 -3.18 15.23
N PHE A 112 16.02 -2.20 15.91
CA PHE A 112 15.56 -0.81 15.97
C PHE A 112 16.30 0.12 14.99
N GLY A 113 17.06 -0.44 14.04
CA GLY A 113 17.72 0.32 12.99
C GLY A 113 16.74 1.00 12.02
N PRO A 114 17.12 2.11 11.36
CA PRO A 114 16.23 2.88 10.49
C PRO A 114 15.52 2.05 9.41
N LEU A 115 16.22 1.09 8.81
CA LEU A 115 15.65 0.21 7.78
C LEU A 115 14.56 -0.72 8.33
N MET A 116 14.77 -1.29 9.51
CA MET A 116 13.80 -2.19 10.16
C MET A 116 12.55 -1.43 10.59
N ILE A 117 12.73 -0.25 11.18
CA ILE A 117 11.63 0.63 11.58
C ILE A 117 10.84 1.10 10.36
N ARG A 118 11.52 1.48 9.29
CA ARG A 118 10.88 1.83 8.02
C ARG A 118 10.02 0.66 7.49
N GLY A 119 10.49 -0.58 7.63
CA GLY A 119 9.75 -1.78 7.26
C GLY A 119 8.51 -2.07 8.12
N MET A 120 8.40 -1.49 9.32
CA MET A 120 7.22 -1.61 10.20
C MET A 120 6.12 -0.59 9.87
N PHE A 121 6.35 0.33 8.93
CA PHE A 121 5.42 1.42 8.62
C PHE A 121 4.00 0.93 8.27
N ASP A 122 3.87 -0.10 7.44
CA ASP A 122 2.55 -0.59 7.02
C ASP A 122 1.74 -1.18 8.19
N GLU A 123 2.42 -1.82 9.15
CA GLU A 123 1.78 -2.34 10.36
C GLU A 123 1.37 -1.22 11.31
N MET A 124 2.20 -0.17 11.45
CA MET A 124 1.83 1.04 12.18
C MET A 124 0.64 1.76 11.52
N TYR A 125 0.64 1.84 10.18
CA TYR A 125 -0.43 2.44 9.40
C TYR A 125 -1.75 1.69 9.59
N ASP A 126 -1.73 0.35 9.55
CA ASP A 126 -2.91 -0.46 9.82
C ASP A 126 -3.54 -0.10 11.18
N ILE A 127 -2.77 -0.15 12.27
CA ILE A 127 -3.28 0.16 13.61
C ILE A 127 -3.76 1.63 13.72
N ALA A 128 -3.03 2.58 13.11
CA ALA A 128 -3.45 3.98 13.07
C ALA A 128 -4.77 4.19 12.31
N THR A 129 -5.00 3.47 11.20
CA THR A 129 -6.27 3.54 10.47
C THR A 129 -7.45 2.98 11.26
N GLN A 130 -7.23 2.00 12.13
CA GLN A 130 -8.28 1.50 13.02
C GLN A 130 -8.73 2.56 14.02
N LEU A 131 -7.80 3.33 14.60
CA LEU A 131 -8.13 4.48 15.45
C LEU A 131 -8.92 5.54 14.67
N VAL A 132 -8.45 5.89 13.48
CA VAL A 132 -9.12 6.85 12.58
C VAL A 132 -10.56 6.39 12.29
N MET A 133 -10.75 5.11 11.96
CA MET A 133 -12.08 4.57 11.67
C MET A 133 -12.97 4.50 12.91
N LYS A 134 -12.41 4.22 14.10
CA LYS A 134 -13.15 4.30 15.37
C LYS A 134 -13.68 5.72 15.58
N TRP A 135 -12.83 6.73 15.48
CA TRP A 135 -13.21 8.13 15.68
C TRP A 135 -14.18 8.65 14.61
N ALA A 136 -14.01 8.23 13.36
CA ALA A 136 -14.94 8.56 12.28
C ALA A 136 -16.36 8.03 12.57
N ARG A 137 -16.48 6.80 13.09
CA ARG A 137 -17.77 6.15 13.33
C ARG A 137 -18.53 6.64 14.56
N VAL A 138 -17.84 7.09 15.60
CA VAL A 138 -18.51 7.66 16.80
C VAL A 138 -19.11 9.04 16.52
N GLY A 139 -18.53 9.79 15.59
CA GLY A 139 -19.06 11.07 15.12
C GLY A 139 -18.62 12.29 15.95
N PRO A 140 -18.93 13.52 15.46
CA PRO A 140 -18.30 14.76 15.93
C PRO A 140 -18.78 15.27 17.29
N THR A 141 -19.86 14.71 17.83
CA THR A 141 -20.47 15.16 19.09
C THR A 141 -19.97 14.39 20.31
N VAL A 142 -19.38 13.21 20.11
CA VAL A 142 -18.98 12.31 21.20
C VAL A 142 -17.63 12.75 21.78
N PRO A 143 -17.53 12.94 23.11
CA PRO A 143 -16.23 13.19 23.76
C PRO A 143 -15.34 11.95 23.65
N ILE A 144 -14.13 12.14 23.13
CA ILE A 144 -13.11 11.10 23.00
C ILE A 144 -12.16 11.21 24.18
N GLN A 145 -12.01 10.14 24.95
CA GLN A 145 -10.99 10.04 26.00
C GLN A 145 -9.63 9.73 25.37
N VAL A 146 -8.90 10.80 25.06
CA VAL A 146 -7.70 10.80 24.21
C VAL A 146 -6.61 9.87 24.76
N THR A 147 -6.41 9.91 26.08
CA THR A 147 -5.38 9.11 26.74
C THR A 147 -5.59 7.62 26.60
N ASP A 148 -6.83 7.17 26.64
CA ASP A 148 -7.16 5.75 26.64
C ASP A 148 -7.05 5.20 25.23
N ASP A 149 -7.57 5.94 24.26
CA ASP A 149 -7.47 5.55 22.85
C ASP A 149 -6.03 5.56 22.34
N PHE A 150 -5.19 6.53 22.75
CA PHE A 150 -3.77 6.47 22.44
C PHE A 150 -3.04 5.34 23.19
N THR A 151 -3.47 4.96 24.39
CA THR A 151 -2.91 3.79 25.09
C THR A 151 -3.23 2.49 24.34
N ARG A 152 -4.46 2.34 23.83
CA ARG A 152 -4.86 1.20 22.99
C ARG A 152 -4.09 1.16 21.68
N LEU A 153 -3.95 2.31 21.03
CA LEU A 153 -3.19 2.45 19.79
C LEU A 153 -1.76 1.94 19.96
N THR A 154 -1.02 2.52 20.89
CA THR A 154 0.42 2.24 21.01
C THR A 154 0.70 0.84 21.53
N LEU A 155 -0.22 0.25 22.31
CA LEU A 155 -0.16 -1.16 22.72
C LEU A 155 -0.33 -2.09 21.51
N ASP A 156 -1.37 -1.87 20.70
CA ASP A 156 -1.66 -2.70 19.54
C ASP A 156 -0.55 -2.56 18.48
N THR A 157 0.01 -1.35 18.30
CA THR A 157 1.15 -1.13 17.40
C THR A 157 2.37 -1.93 17.85
N ILE A 158 2.80 -1.80 19.12
CA ILE A 158 4.01 -2.50 19.57
C ILE A 158 3.79 -4.02 19.56
N ALA A 159 2.59 -4.51 19.90
CA ALA A 159 2.27 -5.93 19.84
C ALA A 159 2.34 -6.49 18.42
N LEU A 160 1.80 -5.76 17.43
CA LEU A 160 1.80 -6.20 16.03
C LEU A 160 3.21 -6.13 15.43
N CYS A 161 3.88 -4.98 15.55
CA CYS A 161 5.19 -4.76 14.93
C CYS A 161 6.30 -5.59 15.60
N ALA A 162 6.33 -5.65 16.93
CA ALA A 162 7.39 -6.34 17.65
C ALA A 162 7.14 -7.85 17.78
N MET A 163 5.88 -8.27 17.91
CA MET A 163 5.53 -9.66 18.29
C MET A 163 4.62 -10.37 17.28
N GLY A 164 4.15 -9.69 16.23
CA GLY A 164 3.20 -10.26 15.27
C GLY A 164 1.84 -10.61 15.90
N THR A 165 1.51 -10.02 17.05
CA THR A 165 0.31 -10.35 17.83
C THR A 165 -0.70 -9.21 17.76
N ARG A 166 -1.99 -9.53 17.64
CA ARG A 166 -3.09 -8.55 17.65
C ARG A 166 -3.90 -8.67 18.93
N PHE A 167 -3.86 -7.64 19.76
CA PHE A 167 -4.77 -7.53 20.92
C PHE A 167 -6.16 -7.03 20.51
N ASN A 168 -6.30 -6.34 19.37
CA ASN A 168 -7.57 -5.83 18.85
C ASN A 168 -8.28 -4.94 19.88
N SER A 169 -7.51 -4.09 20.57
CA SER A 169 -7.96 -3.31 21.72
C SER A 169 -9.07 -2.31 21.39
N PHE A 170 -9.27 -1.95 20.12
CA PHE A 170 -10.35 -1.06 19.69
C PHE A 170 -11.72 -1.73 19.56
N TYR A 171 -11.78 -3.06 19.58
CA TYR A 171 -13.02 -3.84 19.41
C TYR A 171 -13.62 -4.30 20.74
N HIS A 172 -13.04 -3.87 21.85
CA HIS A 172 -13.49 -4.16 23.21
C HIS A 172 -13.66 -2.85 23.99
N ASP A 173 -14.75 -2.74 24.76
CA ASP A 173 -15.01 -1.56 25.60
C ASP A 173 -14.01 -1.48 26.76
N GLU A 174 -13.63 -2.63 27.33
CA GLU A 174 -12.65 -2.73 28.41
C GLU A 174 -11.21 -2.72 27.88
N MET A 175 -10.27 -2.24 28.70
CA MET A 175 -8.84 -2.33 28.36
C MET A 175 -8.42 -3.80 28.42
N HIS A 176 -7.50 -4.21 27.54
CA HIS A 176 -6.95 -5.56 27.62
C HIS A 176 -6.36 -5.80 29.03
N PRO A 177 -6.59 -6.96 29.69
CA PRO A 177 -6.16 -7.19 31.07
C PRO A 177 -4.65 -6.99 31.30
N PHE A 178 -3.85 -7.18 30.25
CA PHE A 178 -2.42 -6.81 30.24
C PHE A 178 -2.18 -5.35 30.64
N VAL A 179 -2.97 -4.40 30.10
CA VAL A 179 -2.81 -2.98 30.42
C VAL A 179 -3.18 -2.71 31.86
N GLU A 180 -4.24 -3.34 32.37
CA GLU A 180 -4.63 -3.19 33.77
C GLU A 180 -3.53 -3.71 34.71
N ALA A 181 -3.01 -4.92 34.46
CA ALA A 181 -1.94 -5.51 35.25
C ALA A 181 -0.67 -4.64 35.20
N MET A 182 -0.32 -4.13 34.03
CA MET A 182 0.85 -3.27 33.87
C MET A 182 0.69 -1.89 34.52
N VAL A 183 -0.46 -1.23 34.37
CA VAL A 183 -0.74 0.02 35.12
C VAL A 183 -0.72 -0.26 36.62
N GLY A 184 -1.21 -1.41 37.06
CA GLY A 184 -1.11 -1.91 38.43
C GLY A 184 0.34 -2.07 38.91
N LEU A 185 1.20 -2.69 38.10
CA LEU A 185 2.65 -2.80 38.35
C LEU A 185 3.30 -1.42 38.48
N LEU A 186 3.04 -0.49 37.55
CA LEU A 186 3.66 0.84 37.55
C LEU A 186 3.19 1.70 38.73
N ALA A 187 1.88 1.75 38.99
CA ALA A 187 1.31 2.48 40.12
C ALA A 187 1.75 1.87 41.46
N GLY A 188 1.71 0.54 41.57
CA GLY A 188 2.19 -0.20 42.74
C GLY A 188 3.67 0.04 42.99
N SER A 189 4.51 0.05 41.95
CA SER A 189 5.94 0.34 42.06
C SER A 189 6.21 1.77 42.55
N GLY A 190 5.48 2.76 42.04
CA GLY A 190 5.56 4.15 42.50
C GLY A 190 5.16 4.30 43.98
N SER A 191 4.04 3.69 44.37
CA SER A 191 3.52 3.67 45.75
C SER A 191 4.49 2.98 46.72
N ARG A 192 5.03 1.81 46.34
CA ARG A 192 5.99 1.06 47.16
C ARG A 192 7.30 1.83 47.36
N ALA A 193 7.74 2.61 46.37
CA ALA A 193 8.96 3.41 46.45
C ALA A 193 8.91 4.56 47.46
N THR A 194 7.71 4.96 47.91
CA THR A 194 7.48 6.02 48.92
C THR A 194 7.11 5.46 50.29
N LYS A 195 7.06 4.13 50.46
CA LYS A 195 6.73 3.44 51.71
C LYS A 195 7.96 2.76 52.32
N PRO A 196 8.02 2.60 53.66
CA PRO A 196 9.00 1.75 54.31
C PRO A 196 8.93 0.29 53.82
N ALA A 197 10.09 -0.33 53.58
CA ALA A 197 10.18 -1.68 53.03
C ALA A 197 9.44 -2.77 53.84
N LEU A 198 9.30 -2.58 55.16
CA LEU A 198 8.54 -3.51 56.00
C LEU A 198 7.04 -3.52 55.64
N LEU A 199 6.44 -2.37 55.33
CA LEU A 199 5.03 -2.28 54.94
C LEU A 199 4.77 -2.92 53.57
N ASN A 200 5.76 -2.86 52.69
CA ASN A 200 5.73 -3.49 51.38
C ASN A 200 5.76 -5.03 51.45
N SER A 201 6.04 -5.60 52.62
CA SER A 201 6.07 -7.06 52.87
C SER A 201 4.79 -7.58 53.54
N LEU A 202 3.87 -6.69 53.93
CA LEU A 202 2.60 -7.08 54.57
C LEU A 202 1.59 -7.59 53.52
N PRO A 203 0.75 -8.59 53.83
CA PRO A 203 -0.23 -9.16 52.91
C PRO A 203 -1.48 -8.26 52.77
N THR A 204 -1.28 -7.02 52.34
CA THR A 204 -2.36 -6.07 52.04
C THR A 204 -2.95 -6.37 50.66
N ALA A 205 -4.20 -5.94 50.42
CA ALA A 205 -4.82 -6.09 49.10
C ALA A 205 -3.99 -5.43 47.98
N GLU A 206 -3.39 -4.26 48.25
CA GLU A 206 -2.50 -3.55 47.32
C GLU A 206 -1.24 -4.36 46.99
N ASN A 207 -0.56 -4.93 47.99
CA ASN A 207 0.63 -5.74 47.77
C ASN A 207 0.32 -7.06 47.07
N ASN A 208 -0.79 -7.71 47.43
CA ASN A 208 -1.22 -8.95 46.77
C ASN A 208 -1.56 -8.70 45.29
N LYS A 209 -2.27 -7.60 44.99
CA LYS A 209 -2.54 -7.20 43.60
C LYS A 209 -1.26 -6.94 42.82
N TYR A 210 -0.29 -6.20 43.40
CA TYR A 210 1.00 -5.95 42.78
C TYR A 210 1.73 -7.23 42.35
N TRP A 211 1.78 -8.25 43.22
CA TRP A 211 2.40 -9.53 42.89
C TRP A 211 1.59 -10.35 41.88
N SER A 212 0.26 -10.34 41.99
CA SER A 212 -0.63 -10.99 41.02
C SER A 212 -0.50 -10.37 39.62
N ASP A 213 -0.37 -9.05 39.53
CA ASP A 213 -0.17 -8.33 38.28
C ASP A 213 1.18 -8.71 37.65
N ILE A 214 2.25 -8.83 38.45
CA ILE A 214 3.56 -9.34 37.97
C ILE A 214 3.43 -10.76 37.42
N GLU A 215 2.78 -11.65 38.16
CA GLU A 215 2.60 -13.04 37.74
C GLU A 215 1.84 -13.12 36.40
N TYR A 216 0.76 -12.34 36.26
CA TYR A 216 0.00 -12.26 35.01
C TYR A 216 0.87 -11.80 33.83
N LEU A 217 1.64 -10.71 34.00
CA LEU A 217 2.51 -10.17 32.94
C LEU A 217 3.56 -11.19 32.50
N ARG A 218 4.17 -11.91 33.45
CA ARG A 218 5.17 -12.94 33.17
C ARG A 218 4.58 -14.16 32.49
N ASN A 219 3.40 -14.60 32.91
CA ASN A 219 2.72 -15.74 32.29
C ASN A 219 2.33 -15.43 30.85
N LEU A 220 1.73 -14.26 30.59
CA LEU A 220 1.38 -13.86 29.22
C LEU A 220 2.61 -13.72 28.33
N ALA A 221 3.68 -13.10 28.83
CA ALA A 221 4.93 -12.99 28.06
C ALA A 221 5.50 -14.37 27.71
N ARG A 222 5.48 -15.32 28.65
CA ARG A 222 5.92 -16.70 28.40
C ARG A 222 5.04 -17.41 27.37
N GLU A 223 3.72 -17.29 27.48
CA GLU A 223 2.78 -17.86 26.50
C GLU A 223 3.04 -17.35 25.07
N LEU A 224 3.35 -16.06 24.92
CA LEU A 224 3.69 -15.47 23.62
C LEU A 224 5.03 -16.00 23.06
N VAL A 225 6.04 -16.18 23.92
CA VAL A 225 7.33 -16.80 23.53
C VAL A 225 7.11 -18.24 23.08
N ASP A 226 6.42 -19.02 23.90
CA ASP A 226 6.22 -20.46 23.67
C ASP A 226 5.39 -20.68 22.39
N SER A 227 4.31 -19.91 22.22
CA SER A 227 3.49 -19.93 21.00
C SER A 227 4.30 -19.64 19.74
N ARG A 228 5.26 -18.70 19.80
CA ARG A 228 6.15 -18.40 18.66
C ARG A 228 7.18 -19.50 18.41
N LYS A 229 7.72 -20.12 19.46
CA LYS A 229 8.64 -21.25 19.34
C LYS A 229 7.94 -22.47 18.72
N ASP A 230 6.70 -22.72 19.12
CA ASP A 230 5.88 -23.83 18.60
C ASP A 230 5.37 -23.58 17.17
N ASN A 231 5.24 -22.31 16.76
CA ASN A 231 4.79 -21.90 15.43
C ASN A 231 5.78 -20.92 14.76
N PRO A 232 6.94 -21.40 14.26
CA PRO A 232 7.95 -20.55 13.65
C PRO A 232 7.44 -19.83 12.40
N VAL A 233 7.73 -18.54 12.32
CA VAL A 233 7.44 -17.68 11.16
C VAL A 233 8.71 -16.98 10.71
N GLU A 234 8.96 -16.93 9.40
CA GLU A 234 10.10 -16.19 8.82
C GLU A 234 9.83 -14.67 8.74
N LYS A 235 9.43 -14.06 9.87
CA LYS A 235 9.28 -12.61 10.00
C LYS A 235 10.55 -11.98 10.58
N LYS A 236 10.95 -10.81 10.12
CA LYS A 236 12.06 -10.04 10.72
C LYS A 236 11.53 -9.10 11.81
N ASP A 237 10.94 -9.65 12.87
CA ASP A 237 10.40 -8.89 14.01
C ASP A 237 11.27 -8.98 15.27
N LEU A 238 10.91 -8.19 16.29
CA LEU A 238 11.66 -8.11 17.54
C LEU A 238 11.62 -9.44 18.32
N LEU A 239 10.50 -10.15 18.27
CA LEU A 239 10.37 -11.45 18.93
C LEU A 239 11.30 -12.51 18.31
N ASN A 240 11.43 -12.54 16.98
CA ASN A 240 12.43 -13.38 16.34
C ASN A 240 13.86 -12.92 16.67
N ALA A 241 14.12 -11.61 16.80
CA ALA A 241 15.42 -11.13 17.26
C ALA A 241 15.73 -11.59 18.71
N LEU A 242 14.73 -11.58 19.60
CA LEU A 242 14.86 -12.08 20.98
C LEU A 242 15.16 -13.59 21.04
N ILE A 243 14.47 -14.40 20.23
CA ILE A 243 14.57 -15.87 20.25
C ILE A 243 15.79 -16.38 19.45
N LEU A 244 15.98 -15.86 18.24
CA LEU A 244 16.96 -16.38 17.28
C LEU A 244 18.26 -15.58 17.26
N GLY A 245 18.25 -14.36 17.81
CA GLY A 245 19.42 -13.48 17.83
C GLY A 245 20.61 -14.11 18.53
N ARG A 246 21.80 -13.79 18.02
CA ARG A 246 23.07 -14.19 18.60
C ARG A 246 23.93 -12.95 18.78
N ASP A 247 24.51 -12.82 19.95
CA ASP A 247 25.40 -11.72 20.29
C ASP A 247 26.65 -11.79 19.40
N PRO A 248 26.96 -10.75 18.61
CA PRO A 248 28.11 -10.75 17.72
C PRO A 248 29.45 -10.87 18.47
N GLN A 249 29.52 -10.47 19.74
CA GLN A 249 30.76 -10.54 20.52
C GLN A 249 31.00 -11.93 21.13
N THR A 250 29.95 -12.54 21.70
CA THR A 250 30.10 -13.79 22.46
C THR A 250 29.53 -15.03 21.76
N GLY A 251 28.79 -14.86 20.67
CA GLY A 251 28.08 -15.93 19.95
C GLY A 251 26.88 -16.51 20.71
N ARG A 252 26.59 -16.05 21.94
CA ARG A 252 25.49 -16.55 22.78
C ARG A 252 24.14 -15.92 22.39
N GLY A 253 23.07 -16.68 22.56
CA GLY A 253 21.69 -16.16 22.53
C GLY A 253 21.24 -15.68 23.92
N MET A 254 20.05 -15.10 23.99
CA MET A 254 19.41 -14.77 25.28
C MET A 254 18.87 -16.03 25.96
N THR A 255 18.81 -16.01 27.29
CA THR A 255 18.10 -17.04 28.07
C THR A 255 16.60 -16.83 27.98
N ASP A 256 15.81 -17.87 28.21
CA ASP A 256 14.34 -17.78 28.17
C ASP A 256 13.79 -16.75 29.17
N ASP A 257 14.35 -16.69 30.38
CA ASP A 257 13.98 -15.66 31.36
C ASP A 257 14.33 -14.25 30.86
N SER A 258 15.51 -14.07 30.25
CA SER A 258 15.90 -12.77 29.69
C SER A 258 15.02 -12.35 28.50
N ILE A 259 14.53 -13.32 27.70
CA ILE A 259 13.55 -13.06 26.63
C ILE A 259 12.24 -12.54 27.25
N VAL A 260 11.71 -13.22 28.27
CA VAL A 260 10.48 -12.80 28.96
C VAL A 260 10.63 -11.41 29.57
N ASP A 261 11.75 -11.16 30.24
CA ASP A 261 12.06 -9.86 30.87
C ASP A 261 12.09 -8.73 29.83
N ASN A 262 12.72 -8.97 28.68
CA ASN A 262 12.78 -7.97 27.61
C ASN A 262 11.44 -7.82 26.86
N MET A 263 10.62 -8.87 26.74
CA MET A 263 9.26 -8.74 26.20
C MET A 263 8.38 -7.82 27.04
N ILE A 264 8.39 -8.00 28.37
CA ILE A 264 7.66 -7.12 29.29
C ILE A 264 8.23 -5.71 29.20
N THR A 265 9.56 -5.56 29.10
CA THR A 265 10.22 -4.26 28.90
C THR A 265 9.66 -3.53 27.68
N PHE A 266 9.57 -4.18 26.52
CA PHE A 266 9.09 -3.53 25.30
C PHE A 266 7.60 -3.19 25.34
N LEU A 267 6.79 -4.06 25.93
CA LEU A 267 5.37 -3.76 26.10
C LEU A 267 5.16 -2.57 27.03
N ILE A 268 5.91 -2.46 28.14
CA ILE A 268 5.83 -1.31 29.05
C ILE A 268 6.35 -0.04 28.36
N ALA A 269 7.58 -0.08 27.85
CA ALA A 269 8.28 1.09 27.34
C ALA A 269 7.70 1.61 26.02
N GLY A 270 7.15 0.75 25.16
CA GLY A 270 6.66 1.13 23.83
C GLY A 270 5.32 1.88 23.85
N HIS A 271 4.43 1.55 24.80
CA HIS A 271 3.05 2.03 24.72
C HIS A 271 2.76 3.26 25.62
N GLU A 272 3.19 3.28 26.89
CA GLU A 272 2.74 4.30 27.86
C GLU A 272 3.39 5.67 27.55
N THR A 273 4.68 5.67 27.20
CA THR A 273 5.41 6.91 26.96
C THR A 273 4.97 7.63 25.68
N THR A 274 4.70 6.84 24.63
CA THR A 274 4.26 7.35 23.32
C THR A 274 2.82 7.87 23.41
N SER A 275 1.92 7.14 24.10
CA SER A 275 0.55 7.59 24.32
C SER A 275 0.47 8.87 25.16
N GLY A 276 1.31 9.00 26.19
CA GLY A 276 1.44 10.24 26.96
C GLY A 276 1.95 11.41 26.13
N MET A 277 2.96 11.19 25.27
CA MET A 277 3.46 12.22 24.34
C MET A 277 2.37 12.69 23.36
N LEU A 278 1.66 11.77 22.71
CA LEU A 278 0.55 12.09 21.80
C LEU A 278 -0.55 12.88 22.52
N SER A 279 -0.87 12.50 23.76
CA SER A 279 -1.88 13.19 24.58
C SER A 279 -1.47 14.64 24.91
N PHE A 280 -0.23 14.87 25.34
CA PHE A 280 0.28 16.23 25.58
C PHE A 280 0.37 17.04 24.29
N LEU A 281 0.79 16.41 23.19
CA LEU A 281 0.94 17.06 21.88
C LEU A 281 -0.40 17.65 21.42
N PHE A 282 -1.47 16.85 21.43
CA PHE A 282 -2.79 17.34 21.03
C PHE A 282 -3.36 18.38 22.01
N TYR A 283 -3.05 18.27 23.31
CA TYR A 283 -3.38 19.34 24.27
C TYR A 283 -2.71 20.68 23.87
N TYR A 284 -1.40 20.68 23.60
CA TYR A 284 -0.66 21.88 23.26
C TYR A 284 -1.05 22.47 21.90
N LEU A 285 -1.28 21.61 20.89
CA LEU A 285 -1.80 22.07 19.61
C LEU A 285 -3.18 22.75 19.78
N LEU A 286 -4.09 22.16 20.55
CA LEU A 286 -5.41 22.74 20.77
C LEU A 286 -5.39 24.03 21.61
N LYS A 287 -4.39 24.21 22.48
CA LYS A 287 -4.15 25.50 23.18
C LYS A 287 -3.45 26.54 22.30
N SER A 288 -2.82 26.14 21.21
CA SER A 288 -2.10 27.01 20.28
C SER A 288 -2.68 26.90 18.86
N PRO A 289 -3.77 27.64 18.55
CA PRO A 289 -4.41 27.58 17.24
C PRO A 289 -3.48 27.89 16.07
N SER A 290 -2.49 28.76 16.27
CA SER A 290 -1.47 29.08 15.25
C SER A 290 -0.59 27.87 14.93
N ALA A 291 -0.11 27.15 15.94
CA ALA A 291 0.69 25.94 15.77
C ALA A 291 -0.17 24.80 15.19
N TYR A 292 -1.41 24.62 15.66
CA TYR A 292 -2.35 23.66 15.10
C TYR A 292 -2.55 23.88 13.60
N LYS A 293 -2.82 25.13 13.19
CA LYS A 293 -3.04 25.48 11.78
C LYS A 293 -1.80 25.19 10.94
N LYS A 294 -0.60 25.58 11.40
CA LYS A 294 0.66 25.32 10.68
C LYS A 294 0.96 23.83 10.52
N ALA A 295 0.71 23.03 11.56
CA ALA A 295 0.87 21.59 11.51
C ALA A 295 -0.10 20.95 10.51
N GLN A 296 -1.36 21.42 10.50
CA GLN A 296 -2.37 20.95 9.55
C GLN A 296 -2.04 21.38 8.10
N GLU A 297 -1.60 22.63 7.89
CA GLU A 297 -1.15 23.16 6.59
C GLU A 297 0.06 22.39 6.04
N GLU A 298 0.99 21.98 6.90
CA GLU A 298 2.12 21.12 6.51
C GLU A 298 1.64 19.76 5.99
N VAL A 299 0.70 19.11 6.69
CA VAL A 299 0.10 17.85 6.23
C VAL A 299 -0.62 18.04 4.91
N ASP A 300 -1.41 19.11 4.77
CA ASP A 300 -2.15 19.40 3.54
C ASP A 300 -1.21 19.65 2.35
N ARG A 301 -0.09 20.35 2.58
CA ARG A 301 0.92 20.64 1.55
C ARG A 301 1.71 19.41 1.13
N VAL A 302 2.13 18.59 2.09
CA VAL A 302 3.06 17.47 1.86
C VAL A 302 2.31 16.22 1.40
N ILE A 303 1.20 15.93 2.06
CA ILE A 303 0.42 14.71 1.88
C ILE A 303 -0.86 15.01 1.10
N GLY A 304 -1.60 16.06 1.46
CA GLY A 304 -2.91 16.33 0.88
C GLY A 304 -3.89 15.20 1.19
N LYS A 305 -4.65 14.73 0.19
CA LYS A 305 -5.70 13.71 0.35
C LYS A 305 -5.29 12.27 0.03
N ARG A 306 -4.05 12.06 -0.43
CA ARG A 306 -3.57 10.72 -0.80
C ARG A 306 -3.24 9.88 0.45
N LYS A 307 -3.13 8.58 0.26
CA LYS A 307 -2.61 7.67 1.29
C LYS A 307 -1.22 8.10 1.75
N ILE A 308 -1.01 8.17 3.07
CA ILE A 308 0.31 8.45 3.67
C ILE A 308 1.26 7.29 3.35
N THR A 309 2.47 7.64 2.93
CA THR A 309 3.54 6.70 2.64
C THR A 309 4.71 6.97 3.58
N VAL A 310 5.61 5.99 3.70
CA VAL A 310 6.77 6.11 4.59
C VAL A 310 7.73 7.24 4.18
N ASP A 311 7.75 7.64 2.90
CA ASP A 311 8.55 8.76 2.38
C ASP A 311 8.04 10.14 2.80
N ASP A 312 6.83 10.21 3.36
CA ASP A 312 6.27 11.45 3.87
C ASP A 312 6.86 11.82 5.23
N MET A 313 7.35 10.84 5.99
CA MET A 313 7.81 11.03 7.36
C MET A 313 8.95 12.04 7.47
N SER A 314 9.89 12.09 6.52
CA SER A 314 10.97 13.10 6.53
C SER A 314 10.56 14.49 6.07
N LYS A 315 9.36 14.63 5.48
CA LYS A 315 8.88 15.87 4.87
C LYS A 315 7.99 16.68 5.81
N LEU A 316 7.94 16.30 7.10
CA LEU A 316 7.11 16.93 8.14
C LEU A 316 7.96 17.60 9.25
N PRO A 317 8.82 18.57 8.90
CA PRO A 317 9.71 19.22 9.87
C PRO A 317 8.96 20.02 10.94
N TYR A 318 7.81 20.61 10.63
CA TYR A 318 7.04 21.37 11.62
C TYR A 318 6.37 20.45 12.65
N ILE A 319 5.77 19.33 12.23
CA ILE A 319 5.24 18.33 13.16
C ILE A 319 6.37 17.73 14.00
N THR A 320 7.54 17.47 13.40
CA THR A 320 8.73 17.03 14.15
C THR A 320 9.11 18.04 15.23
N ALA A 321 9.08 19.34 14.91
CA ALA A 321 9.33 20.41 15.87
C ALA A 321 8.25 20.49 16.97
N VAL A 322 6.97 20.28 16.63
CA VAL A 322 5.85 20.16 17.58
C VAL A 322 6.08 19.01 18.56
N MET A 323 6.54 17.85 18.08
CA MET A 323 6.86 16.69 18.93
C MET A 323 8.03 16.99 19.89
N ARG A 324 9.11 17.58 19.37
CA ARG A 324 10.27 18.00 20.18
C ARG A 324 9.87 19.01 21.26
N GLU A 325 9.06 20.01 20.90
CA GLU A 325 8.58 21.05 21.80
C GLU A 325 7.63 20.50 22.87
N THR A 326 6.78 19.55 22.49
CA THR A 326 5.92 18.83 23.44
C THR A 326 6.75 18.12 24.50
N LEU A 327 7.77 17.36 24.09
CA LEU A 327 8.67 16.65 25.02
C LEU A 327 9.60 17.60 25.80
N ARG A 328 9.83 18.82 25.30
CA ARG A 328 10.53 19.87 26.03
C ARG A 328 9.67 20.34 27.21
N LEU A 329 8.41 20.69 26.95
CA LEU A 329 7.51 21.20 28.00
C LEU A 329 7.04 20.13 28.97
N LYS A 330 6.66 18.95 28.44
CA LYS A 330 6.11 17.83 29.20
C LYS A 330 6.72 16.51 28.74
N PRO A 331 7.97 16.22 29.13
CA PRO A 331 8.55 14.90 28.90
C PRO A 331 7.75 13.83 29.67
N THR A 332 7.25 12.82 28.97
CA THR A 332 6.41 11.75 29.55
C THR A 332 7.13 11.02 30.69
N ALA A 333 8.45 10.85 30.56
CA ALA A 333 9.33 10.46 31.65
C ALA A 333 9.95 11.72 32.27
N PRO A 334 9.48 12.19 33.43
CA PRO A 334 9.85 13.52 33.94
C PRO A 334 11.27 13.60 34.51
N MET A 335 11.91 12.45 34.78
CA MET A 335 13.19 12.39 35.49
C MET A 335 14.09 11.25 35.04
N ILE A 336 15.41 11.45 35.15
CA ILE A 336 16.44 10.42 34.98
C ILE A 336 17.24 10.30 36.29
N ALA A 337 17.48 9.07 36.75
CA ALA A 337 18.31 8.82 37.93
C ALA A 337 19.74 8.43 37.52
N LEU A 338 20.72 9.13 38.08
CA LEU A 338 22.15 8.93 37.89
C LEU A 338 22.84 8.73 39.24
N HIS A 339 24.05 8.19 39.22
CA HIS A 339 24.95 8.12 40.35
C HIS A 339 26.41 8.22 39.88
N PRO A 340 27.38 8.54 40.75
CA PRO A 340 28.79 8.45 40.40
C PRO A 340 29.14 7.06 39.84
N HIS A 341 29.85 7.01 38.71
CA HIS A 341 30.08 5.77 37.97
C HIS A 341 30.88 4.78 38.84
N PRO A 342 30.39 3.54 39.05
CA PRO A 342 30.92 2.65 40.07
C PRO A 342 32.36 2.18 39.80
N THR A 343 32.79 2.17 38.54
CA THR A 343 34.12 1.68 38.14
C THR A 343 35.02 2.70 37.44
N LYS A 344 34.49 3.85 37.01
CA LYS A 344 35.22 4.85 36.20
C LYS A 344 35.47 6.14 36.97
N ASN A 345 34.62 6.45 37.93
CA ASN A 345 34.83 7.61 38.79
C ASN A 345 35.77 7.24 39.94
N HIS A 346 36.89 7.96 40.04
CA HIS A 346 37.89 7.77 41.09
C HIS A 346 37.97 8.97 42.06
N GLU A 347 37.03 9.91 41.97
CA GLU A 347 36.96 11.09 42.83
C GLU A 347 36.40 10.75 44.23
N ASP A 348 37.07 11.20 45.30
CA ASP A 348 36.60 11.08 46.69
C ASP A 348 36.99 12.32 47.52
N PRO A 349 36.04 13.14 48.01
CA PRO A 349 34.60 13.03 47.80
C PRO A 349 34.20 13.50 46.39
N VAL A 350 33.14 12.92 45.82
CA VAL A 350 32.63 13.33 44.50
C VAL A 350 32.00 14.72 44.59
N THR A 351 32.40 15.62 43.68
CA THR A 351 31.89 16.99 43.63
C THR A 351 31.25 17.36 42.30
N ILE A 352 30.30 18.30 42.33
CA ILE A 352 29.63 18.87 41.14
C ILE A 352 29.50 20.40 41.23
N GLY A 353 29.22 21.05 40.11
CA GLY A 353 29.16 22.50 39.99
C GLY A 353 30.55 23.14 40.06
N GLY A 354 31.54 22.53 39.41
CA GLY A 354 32.93 22.99 39.44
C GLY A 354 33.59 22.87 40.82
N GLY A 355 33.28 21.82 41.58
CA GLY A 355 33.80 21.57 42.94
C GLY A 355 33.02 22.25 44.07
N LYS A 356 31.87 22.88 43.76
CA LYS A 356 31.08 23.66 44.72
C LYS A 356 30.23 22.79 45.67
N TYR A 357 29.64 21.72 45.15
CA TYR A 357 28.71 20.86 45.91
C TYR A 357 29.29 19.46 46.09
N VAL A 358 29.19 18.93 47.31
CA VAL A 358 29.68 17.59 47.67
C VAL A 358 28.51 16.60 47.70
N LEU A 359 28.66 15.49 46.98
CA LEU A 359 27.73 14.37 46.99
C LEU A 359 28.09 13.38 48.11
N LEU A 360 27.08 12.74 48.69
CA LEU A 360 27.29 11.61 49.59
C LEU A 360 27.65 10.36 48.76
N LYS A 361 28.34 9.42 49.41
CA LYS A 361 28.68 8.13 48.78
C LYS A 361 27.40 7.42 48.35
N ASP A 362 27.37 6.95 47.10
CA ASP A 362 26.24 6.27 46.46
C ASP A 362 24.92 7.08 46.43
N GLU A 363 25.01 8.42 46.55
CA GLU A 363 23.84 9.30 46.52
C GLU A 363 23.20 9.32 45.12
N THR A 364 21.88 9.08 45.06
CA THR A 364 21.12 9.19 43.83
C THR A 364 20.98 10.65 43.41
N ILE A 365 21.32 10.93 42.16
CA ILE A 365 21.12 12.22 41.50
C ILE A 365 19.92 12.08 40.57
N ALA A 366 18.89 12.88 40.78
CA ALA A 366 17.67 12.88 40.00
C ALA A 366 17.63 14.13 39.11
N LEU A 367 17.86 13.95 37.81
CA LEU A 367 17.74 14.99 36.81
C LEU A 367 16.27 15.29 36.56
N MET A 368 15.83 16.51 36.85
CA MET A 368 14.46 16.96 36.61
C MET A 368 14.32 17.49 35.18
N LEU A 369 13.98 16.60 34.25
CA LEU A 369 13.84 16.98 32.83
C LEU A 369 12.77 18.06 32.65
N THR A 370 11.70 18.03 33.45
CA THR A 370 10.65 19.06 33.41
C THR A 370 11.15 20.46 33.76
N LYS A 371 12.30 20.63 34.43
CA LYS A 371 12.91 21.95 34.68
C LYS A 371 14.10 22.22 33.78
N ILE A 372 14.95 21.21 33.54
CA ILE A 372 16.13 21.31 32.66
C ILE A 372 15.72 21.70 31.24
N HIS A 373 14.68 21.05 30.69
CA HIS A 373 14.16 21.37 29.35
C HIS A 373 13.44 22.73 29.28
N ARG A 374 13.24 23.41 30.41
CA ARG A 374 12.63 24.74 30.50
C ARG A 374 13.58 25.74 31.16
N ASP A 375 14.88 25.46 31.20
CA ASP A 375 15.86 26.36 31.80
C ASP A 375 15.92 27.68 30.99
N PRO A 376 15.56 28.83 31.58
CA PRO A 376 15.56 30.11 30.86
C PRO A 376 16.95 30.53 30.39
N LYS A 377 18.03 30.00 30.98
CA LYS A 377 19.40 30.24 30.51
C LYS A 377 19.66 29.62 29.14
N VAL A 378 18.92 28.57 28.79
CA VAL A 378 19.05 27.86 27.51
C VAL A 378 17.97 28.32 26.54
N TYR A 379 16.72 28.37 26.99
CA TYR A 379 15.56 28.56 26.11
C TYR A 379 15.05 30.01 26.06
N GLY A 380 15.60 30.91 26.90
CA GLY A 380 15.18 32.31 26.96
C GLY A 380 14.03 32.56 27.95
N PRO A 381 13.56 33.82 28.05
CA PRO A 381 12.53 34.22 29.02
C PRO A 381 11.15 33.59 28.74
N ASP A 382 10.89 33.15 27.51
CA ASP A 382 9.67 32.46 27.07
C ASP A 382 9.77 30.93 27.19
N ALA A 383 10.67 30.42 28.04
CA ALA A 383 10.92 28.98 28.19
C ALA A 383 9.68 28.16 28.63
N ASP A 384 8.66 28.77 29.24
CA ASP A 384 7.42 28.08 29.60
C ASP A 384 6.35 28.11 28.49
N GLU A 385 6.59 28.84 27.39
CA GLU A 385 5.66 28.93 26.26
C GLU A 385 5.82 27.75 25.29
N PHE A 386 4.72 27.37 24.62
CA PHE A 386 4.74 26.36 23.56
C PHE A 386 5.05 27.02 22.21
N ASN A 387 6.28 26.85 21.74
CA ASN A 387 6.78 27.49 20.52
C ASN A 387 7.55 26.47 19.65
N PRO A 388 6.87 25.75 18.75
CA PRO A 388 7.51 24.77 17.88
C PRO A 388 8.65 25.33 17.02
N GLU A 389 8.62 26.61 16.65
CA GLU A 389 9.62 27.23 15.78
C GLU A 389 11.04 27.21 16.38
N ARG A 390 11.17 27.15 17.70
CA ARG A 390 12.47 26.99 18.39
C ARG A 390 13.06 25.57 18.27
N MET A 391 12.22 24.62 17.86
CA MET A 391 12.55 23.20 17.71
C MET A 391 12.72 22.74 16.26
N LEU A 392 12.62 23.66 15.30
CA LEU A 392 13.04 23.42 13.93
C LEU A 392 14.54 23.12 13.89
N ASP A 393 14.96 22.29 12.94
CA ASP A 393 16.30 21.68 12.91
C ASP A 393 17.45 22.67 13.14
N GLU A 394 17.47 23.80 12.42
CA GLU A 394 18.54 24.79 12.55
C GLU A 394 18.65 25.38 13.97
N ASN A 395 17.52 25.61 14.64
CA ASN A 395 17.48 26.14 16.00
C ASN A 395 17.78 25.05 17.03
N PHE A 396 17.28 23.85 16.79
CA PHE A 396 17.50 22.69 17.64
C PHE A 396 18.98 22.30 17.70
N GLU A 397 19.67 22.30 16.56
CA GLU A 397 21.10 21.96 16.46
C GLU A 397 22.01 22.95 17.22
N LYS A 398 21.57 24.20 17.39
CA LYS A 398 22.28 25.25 18.15
C LYS A 398 22.14 25.08 19.67
N LEU A 399 21.27 24.17 20.15
CA LEU A 399 21.09 23.97 21.57
C LEU A 399 22.37 23.43 22.23
N PRO A 400 22.69 23.87 23.46
CA PRO A 400 23.78 23.30 24.23
C PRO A 400 23.66 21.78 24.39
N LYS A 401 24.80 21.10 24.54
CA LYS A 401 24.83 19.65 24.81
C LYS A 401 23.95 19.34 26.02
N ASN A 402 23.25 18.20 25.99
CA ASN A 402 22.42 17.74 27.10
C ASN A 402 21.23 18.66 27.50
N ALA A 403 20.89 19.68 26.70
CA ALA A 403 19.72 20.54 26.95
C ALA A 403 18.37 19.86 26.71
N TRP A 404 18.33 18.86 25.83
CA TRP A 404 17.13 18.09 25.49
C TRP A 404 17.42 16.59 25.55
N LYS A 405 16.85 15.89 26.54
CA LYS A 405 17.14 14.48 26.89
C LYS A 405 15.88 13.63 27.21
N PRO A 406 14.77 13.72 26.46
CA PRO A 406 13.57 12.93 26.78
C PRO A 406 13.74 11.42 26.56
N PHE A 407 14.78 11.00 25.84
CA PHE A 407 15.07 9.59 25.55
C PHE A 407 16.19 8.99 26.40
N GLY A 408 16.58 9.63 27.51
CA GLY A 408 17.64 9.11 28.38
C GLY A 408 19.04 9.62 28.03
N ASN A 409 20.07 8.94 28.53
CA ASN A 409 21.47 9.36 28.40
C ASN A 409 22.37 8.16 28.09
N GLY A 410 23.29 8.35 27.13
CA GLY A 410 24.42 7.47 26.90
C GLY A 410 24.05 6.12 26.31
N MET A 411 24.86 5.09 26.61
CA MET A 411 24.58 3.70 26.22
C MET A 411 23.21 3.16 26.70
N ARG A 412 22.56 3.89 27.62
CA ARG A 412 21.28 3.53 28.22
C ARG A 412 20.15 4.45 27.75
N GLY A 413 20.39 5.20 26.67
CA GLY A 413 19.38 5.88 25.90
C GLY A 413 18.34 4.90 25.35
N CYS A 414 17.14 5.41 25.06
CA CYS A 414 16.02 4.61 24.60
C CYS A 414 16.30 4.04 23.21
N ILE A 415 16.54 2.72 23.14
CA ILE A 415 16.73 2.01 21.87
C ILE A 415 15.49 2.06 20.98
N GLY A 416 14.29 2.17 21.58
CA GLY A 416 13.01 2.26 20.87
C GLY A 416 12.68 3.66 20.34
N ARG A 417 13.57 4.65 20.49
CA ARG A 417 13.33 6.03 20.02
C ARG A 417 12.89 6.10 18.55
N PRO A 418 13.57 5.45 17.58
CA PRO A 418 13.16 5.55 16.19
C PRO A 418 11.76 4.99 15.93
N PHE A 419 11.39 3.90 16.61
CA PHE A 419 10.05 3.30 16.55
C PHE A 419 8.98 4.30 17.04
N ALA A 420 9.15 4.83 18.26
CA ALA A 420 8.19 5.76 18.86
C ALA A 420 8.06 7.06 18.05
N TRP A 421 9.16 7.51 17.44
CA TRP A 421 9.17 8.72 16.61
C TRP A 421 8.37 8.52 15.32
N GLN A 422 8.62 7.42 14.59
CA GLN A 422 7.87 7.12 13.36
C GLN A 422 6.39 6.89 13.64
N GLU A 423 6.06 6.11 14.67
CA GLU A 423 4.68 5.86 15.08
C GLU A 423 3.95 7.18 15.38
N ALA A 424 4.51 8.01 16.27
CA ALA A 424 3.86 9.25 16.65
C ALA A 424 3.72 10.23 15.50
N LEU A 425 4.74 10.34 14.64
CA LEU A 425 4.69 11.23 13.48
C LEU A 425 3.61 10.80 12.49
N LEU A 426 3.51 9.49 12.20
CA LEU A 426 2.46 8.92 11.37
C LEU A 426 1.08 9.17 11.96
N VAL A 427 0.91 8.93 13.26
CA VAL A 427 -0.37 9.09 13.97
C VAL A 427 -0.81 10.56 13.97
N VAL A 428 0.09 11.50 14.24
CA VAL A 428 -0.25 12.93 14.19
C VAL A 428 -0.62 13.33 12.76
N ALA A 429 0.16 12.91 11.76
CA ALA A 429 -0.10 13.22 10.36
C ALA A 429 -1.46 12.67 9.89
N ILE A 430 -1.77 11.40 10.15
CA ILE A 430 -3.04 10.78 9.72
C ILE A 430 -4.24 11.37 10.44
N LEU A 431 -4.10 11.74 11.72
CA LEU A 431 -5.17 12.39 12.46
C LEU A 431 -5.43 13.81 11.94
N LEU A 432 -4.39 14.62 11.73
CA LEU A 432 -4.53 15.97 11.18
C LEU A 432 -4.99 15.97 9.71
N GLN A 433 -4.64 14.94 8.94
CA GLN A 433 -5.12 14.76 7.56
C GLN A 433 -6.63 14.56 7.51
N ASN A 434 -7.20 13.81 8.46
CA ASN A 434 -8.58 13.35 8.37
C ASN A 434 -9.57 14.10 9.28
N PHE A 435 -9.08 14.76 10.34
CA PHE A 435 -9.94 15.39 11.35
C PHE A 435 -9.59 16.86 11.63
N ASN A 436 -10.62 17.61 11.99
CA ASN A 436 -10.52 18.84 12.75
C ASN A 436 -10.82 18.54 14.22
N PHE A 437 -9.95 19.01 15.10
CA PHE A 437 -10.06 18.76 16.54
C PHE A 437 -10.49 19.99 17.30
N GLN A 438 -11.23 19.76 18.38
CA GLN A 438 -11.54 20.77 19.39
C GLN A 438 -11.49 20.14 20.79
N MET A 439 -11.20 20.94 21.81
CA MET A 439 -11.36 20.50 23.19
C MET A 439 -12.85 20.28 23.46
N ASP A 440 -13.20 19.17 24.13
CA ASP A 440 -14.59 18.97 24.58
C ASP A 440 -14.99 20.06 25.58
N ASN A 441 -14.08 20.40 26.50
CA ASN A 441 -14.19 21.52 27.42
C ASN A 441 -13.10 22.58 27.12
N PRO A 442 -13.43 23.74 26.52
CA PRO A 442 -12.47 24.81 26.25
C PRO A 442 -11.76 25.36 27.50
N GLY A 443 -12.45 25.29 28.65
CA GLY A 443 -11.93 25.70 29.95
C GLY A 443 -11.09 24.64 30.67
N TYR A 444 -10.84 23.49 30.05
CA TYR A 444 -9.93 22.49 30.61
C TYR A 444 -8.53 23.10 30.78
N ASP A 445 -8.00 22.96 31.99
CA ASP A 445 -6.63 23.29 32.34
C ASP A 445 -5.85 22.00 32.59
N LEU A 446 -4.57 21.98 32.21
CA LEU A 446 -3.78 20.76 32.20
C LEU A 446 -3.59 20.21 33.61
N ARG A 447 -4.31 19.13 33.92
CA ARG A 447 -4.07 18.30 35.09
C ARG A 447 -3.24 17.10 34.67
N ILE A 448 -2.30 16.69 35.52
CA ILE A 448 -1.42 15.55 35.25
C ILE A 448 -1.84 14.38 36.15
N LYS A 449 -1.85 13.18 35.57
CA LYS A 449 -1.86 11.91 36.29
C LYS A 449 -0.45 11.35 36.24
N GLN A 450 0.10 10.99 37.39
CA GLN A 450 1.46 10.49 37.52
C GLN A 450 1.47 9.05 38.05
N THR A 451 2.19 8.17 37.36
CA THR A 451 2.60 6.84 37.84
C THR A 451 4.13 6.86 37.96
N LEU A 452 4.84 6.05 37.17
CA LEU A 452 6.25 6.29 36.83
C LEU A 452 6.37 7.40 35.77
N THR A 453 5.43 7.43 34.83
CA THR A 453 5.34 8.41 33.76
C THR A 453 4.23 9.43 34.06
N ILE A 454 4.15 10.49 33.25
CA ILE A 454 3.09 11.51 33.36
C ILE A 454 2.23 11.54 32.10
N LYS A 455 0.93 11.80 32.26
CA LYS A 455 0.01 12.07 31.15
C LYS A 455 -1.09 13.05 31.56
N PRO A 456 -1.80 13.69 30.62
CA PRO A 456 -2.99 14.48 30.95
C PRO A 456 -4.02 13.65 31.72
N LYS A 457 -4.68 14.25 32.71
CA LYS A 457 -5.75 13.62 33.50
C LYS A 457 -7.10 14.07 32.97
N ASP A 458 -7.95 13.12 32.60
CA ASP A 458 -9.34 13.36 32.15
C ASP A 458 -9.44 14.33 30.95
N PHE A 459 -8.45 14.30 30.05
CA PHE A 459 -8.42 15.14 28.86
C PHE A 459 -9.28 14.54 27.73
N HIS A 460 -10.28 15.29 27.30
CA HIS A 460 -11.23 14.89 26.27
C HIS A 460 -11.21 15.85 25.07
N MET A 461 -11.36 15.27 23.87
CA MET A 461 -11.42 15.99 22.60
C MET A 461 -12.66 15.59 21.82
N LYS A 462 -13.02 16.39 20.81
CA LYS A 462 -13.95 15.99 19.75
C LYS A 462 -13.21 16.03 18.42
N ALA A 463 -13.56 15.09 17.55
CA ALA A 463 -12.98 14.95 16.22
C ALA A 463 -14.08 15.04 15.17
N THR A 464 -13.97 16.00 14.25
CA THR A 464 -14.90 16.17 13.12
C THR A 464 -14.18 15.83 11.84
N LEU A 465 -14.76 14.96 11.02
CA LEU A 465 -14.19 14.62 9.71
C LEU A 465 -14.03 15.88 8.85
N ARG A 466 -12.89 15.99 8.19
CA ARG A 466 -12.59 17.10 7.28
C ARG A 466 -13.34 16.94 5.96
N ASP A 467 -13.53 18.07 5.28
CA ASP A 467 -14.02 18.15 3.90
C ASP A 467 -15.37 17.48 3.62
N GLY A 468 -16.21 17.32 4.65
CA GLY A 468 -17.53 16.69 4.52
C GLY A 468 -17.48 15.18 4.25
N LEU A 469 -16.33 14.53 4.51
CA LEU A 469 -16.19 13.08 4.37
C LEU A 469 -17.13 12.36 5.35
N ASP A 470 -17.74 11.28 4.87
CA ASP A 470 -18.40 10.30 5.73
C ASP A 470 -17.48 9.09 6.04
N PRO A 471 -17.77 8.29 7.09
CA PRO A 471 -16.93 7.15 7.45
C PRO A 471 -16.76 6.10 6.33
N THR A 472 -17.72 5.98 5.41
CA THR A 472 -17.66 5.03 4.29
C THR A 472 -16.67 5.51 3.22
N GLN A 473 -16.73 6.80 2.87
CA GLN A 473 -15.81 7.46 1.95
C GLN A 473 -14.38 7.49 2.49
N LEU A 474 -14.23 7.73 3.79
CA LEU A 474 -12.95 7.67 4.47
C LEU A 474 -12.36 6.25 4.41
N ASN A 475 -13.16 5.21 4.67
CA ASN A 475 -12.72 3.82 4.59
C ASN A 475 -12.18 3.46 3.20
N ALA A 476 -12.84 3.93 2.13
CA ALA A 476 -12.38 3.73 0.75
C ALA A 476 -11.04 4.44 0.49
N THR A 477 -10.83 5.63 1.06
CA THR A 477 -9.59 6.41 0.90
C THR A 477 -8.42 5.81 1.67
N LEU A 478 -8.63 5.39 2.91
CA LEU A 478 -7.62 4.71 3.73
C LEU A 478 -7.21 3.35 3.14
N SER A 479 -8.15 2.65 2.50
CA SER A 479 -7.92 1.37 1.80
C SER A 479 -7.23 1.54 0.43
N GLY A 480 -6.99 2.78 -0.02
CA GLY A 480 -6.38 3.07 -1.31
C GLY A 480 -7.31 2.83 -2.51
N SER A 481 -8.62 2.79 -2.29
CA SER A 481 -9.65 2.56 -3.33
C SER A 481 -10.25 3.85 -3.90
N SER A 482 -9.67 5.03 -3.62
CA SER A 482 -10.11 6.31 -4.20
C SER A 482 -9.05 6.95 -5.12
N VAL A 483 -9.58 7.44 -6.23
CA VAL A 483 -8.93 7.95 -7.46
C VAL A 483 -8.12 9.21 -7.16
N ALA A 484 -6.82 9.20 -7.50
CA ALA A 484 -5.98 10.40 -7.44
C ALA A 484 -6.28 11.34 -8.64
N PRO A 485 -6.32 12.66 -8.45
CA PRO A 485 -6.55 13.63 -9.52
C PRO A 485 -5.33 13.73 -10.44
N ALA A 486 -5.60 13.78 -11.75
CA ALA A 486 -4.63 14.10 -12.78
C ALA A 486 -4.27 15.61 -12.74
N GLU A 487 -2.98 15.92 -12.77
CA GLU A 487 -2.49 17.20 -13.31
C GLU A 487 -1.45 16.97 -14.42
N THR A 488 -1.84 17.50 -15.57
CA THR A 488 -1.12 17.97 -16.76
C THR A 488 0.29 18.52 -16.46
N GLY A 489 1.36 18.38 -17.24
CA GLY A 489 1.56 18.05 -18.66
C GLY A 489 2.65 19.00 -19.19
N ALA A 490 3.73 18.50 -19.79
CA ALA A 490 4.59 19.27 -20.72
C ALA A 490 5.58 18.33 -21.45
N GLY A 491 5.50 18.32 -22.79
CA GLY A 491 6.31 17.46 -23.64
C GLY A 491 7.72 17.99 -23.92
N SER A 492 8.60 17.08 -24.35
CA SER A 492 9.76 17.42 -25.18
C SER A 492 10.17 16.24 -26.04
N ARG A 493 10.54 16.56 -27.27
CA ARG A 493 10.71 15.69 -28.44
C ARG A 493 12.01 14.88 -28.40
N ASP A 494 11.93 13.74 -29.09
CA ASP A 494 12.96 12.85 -29.63
C ASP A 494 14.43 13.31 -29.60
N ARG A 495 15.31 12.41 -29.11
CA ARG A 495 16.53 11.96 -29.83
C ARG A 495 17.18 10.72 -29.19
N LYS A 496 17.27 9.63 -29.96
CA LYS A 496 18.07 8.41 -29.68
C LYS A 496 19.58 8.73 -29.65
N PRO A 497 20.37 7.99 -28.85
CA PRO A 497 21.29 7.05 -29.50
C PRO A 497 21.47 5.70 -28.76
N LYS A 498 21.80 4.68 -29.56
CA LYS A 498 22.34 3.36 -29.18
C LYS A 498 23.75 3.50 -28.57
N VAL A 499 24.23 2.50 -27.81
CA VAL A 499 25.42 1.65 -28.11
C VAL A 499 25.68 0.61 -26.99
N ALA A 500 26.41 -0.44 -27.39
CA ALA A 500 26.71 -1.76 -26.84
C ALA A 500 27.79 -1.82 -25.71
N PRO A 501 28.05 -3.00 -25.08
CA PRO A 501 28.96 -3.16 -23.96
C PRO A 501 30.41 -3.52 -24.35
N THR A 502 31.37 -3.18 -23.49
CA THR A 502 32.82 -3.45 -23.60
C THR A 502 33.32 -4.30 -22.44
N GLU A 503 34.04 -5.39 -22.74
CA GLU A 503 34.76 -6.26 -21.79
C GLU A 503 36.14 -5.68 -21.42
N GLY A 504 36.48 -5.65 -20.12
CA GLY A 504 37.81 -5.33 -19.59
C GLY A 504 38.03 -5.89 -18.16
N LYS A 505 39.27 -6.31 -17.82
CA LYS A 505 39.65 -6.83 -16.49
C LYS A 505 39.55 -5.72 -15.42
N LEU A 506 38.84 -5.99 -14.33
CA LEU A 506 38.59 -5.06 -13.21
C LEU A 506 39.79 -4.99 -12.23
N LYS A 507 40.03 -3.81 -11.64
CA LYS A 507 41.10 -3.55 -10.64
C LYS A 507 40.60 -3.74 -9.19
N PRO A 508 41.40 -4.24 -8.24
CA PRO A 508 40.96 -4.43 -6.85
C PRO A 508 40.65 -3.11 -6.10
N MET A 509 39.69 -3.14 -5.18
CA MET A 509 39.31 -2.05 -4.25
C MET A 509 38.80 -2.65 -2.93
N HIS A 510 38.98 -1.96 -1.81
CA HIS A 510 38.55 -2.43 -0.48
C HIS A 510 37.62 -1.43 0.21
N VAL A 511 36.50 -1.91 0.74
CA VAL A 511 35.49 -1.11 1.44
C VAL A 511 35.28 -1.71 2.83
N PHE A 512 35.65 -0.96 3.87
CA PHE A 512 35.49 -1.35 5.26
C PHE A 512 34.33 -0.59 5.90
N TYR A 513 33.46 -1.29 6.62
CA TYR A 513 32.29 -0.68 7.24
C TYR A 513 32.20 -0.88 8.76
N GLY A 514 31.74 0.16 9.46
CA GLY A 514 31.32 0.12 10.86
C GLY A 514 29.82 0.38 10.96
N SER A 515 29.05 -0.59 11.46
CA SER A 515 27.59 -0.47 11.54
C SER A 515 26.98 -1.29 12.67
N ASN A 516 26.19 -0.65 13.54
CA ASN A 516 25.35 -1.37 14.52
C ASN A 516 23.95 -1.65 13.97
N THR A 517 23.48 -0.84 13.00
CA THR A 517 22.12 -0.92 12.45
C THR A 517 22.06 -1.38 10.99
N GLY A 518 23.18 -1.78 10.40
CA GLY A 518 23.28 -2.30 9.02
C GLY A 518 23.29 -1.26 7.89
N THR A 519 23.04 0.02 8.18
CA THR A 519 22.99 1.09 7.16
C THR A 519 24.33 1.28 6.42
N CYS A 520 25.43 1.35 7.15
CA CYS A 520 26.77 1.51 6.56
C CYS A 520 27.22 0.25 5.80
N GLU A 521 26.76 -0.92 6.22
CA GLU A 521 26.97 -2.18 5.49
C GLU A 521 26.25 -2.16 4.14
N ALA A 522 25.01 -1.65 4.09
CA ALA A 522 24.27 -1.50 2.84
C ALA A 522 24.95 -0.51 1.87
N PHE A 523 25.46 0.63 2.36
CA PHE A 523 26.26 1.55 1.55
C PHE A 523 27.56 0.92 1.04
N ALA A 524 28.24 0.12 1.87
CA ALA A 524 29.45 -0.58 1.46
C ALA A 524 29.18 -1.57 0.32
N ARG A 525 28.07 -2.32 0.39
CA ARG A 525 27.64 -3.22 -0.69
C ARG A 525 27.29 -2.45 -1.96
N ARG A 526 26.51 -1.38 -1.84
CA ARG A 526 26.14 -0.54 -2.98
C ARG A 526 27.36 0.07 -3.68
N LEU A 527 28.33 0.61 -2.92
CA LEU A 527 29.58 1.12 -3.48
C LEU A 527 30.35 0.04 -4.23
N ALA A 528 30.33 -1.18 -3.71
CA ALA A 528 31.02 -2.30 -4.31
C ALA A 528 30.37 -2.74 -5.62
N ASP A 529 29.03 -2.67 -5.71
CA ASP A 529 28.29 -2.92 -6.95
C ASP A 529 28.61 -1.83 -8.00
N ASP A 530 28.60 -0.56 -7.60
CA ASP A 530 28.90 0.59 -8.47
C ASP A 530 30.34 0.57 -9.00
N ALA A 531 31.29 0.07 -8.20
CA ALA A 531 32.72 -0.01 -8.55
C ALA A 531 32.99 -0.71 -9.89
N THR A 532 32.13 -1.67 -10.25
CA THR A 532 32.22 -2.40 -11.53
C THR A 532 32.09 -1.46 -12.73
N ALA A 533 31.20 -0.46 -12.67
CA ALA A 533 30.99 0.52 -13.73
C ALA A 533 32.21 1.44 -13.94
N TYR A 534 33.04 1.60 -12.91
CA TYR A 534 34.28 2.39 -12.94
C TYR A 534 35.53 1.54 -13.25
N GLY A 535 35.37 0.23 -13.47
CA GLY A 535 36.46 -0.68 -13.79
C GLY A 535 37.15 -1.31 -12.58
N TYR A 536 36.48 -1.35 -11.42
CA TYR A 536 37.01 -1.90 -10.17
C TYR A 536 36.19 -3.10 -9.66
N ALA A 537 36.81 -3.98 -8.90
CA ALA A 537 36.23 -5.11 -8.18
C ALA A 537 36.46 -4.88 -6.68
N ALA A 538 35.40 -4.51 -5.97
CA ALA A 538 35.48 -4.12 -4.57
C ALA A 538 35.17 -5.29 -3.62
N GLN A 539 35.93 -5.41 -2.52
CA GLN A 539 35.68 -6.33 -1.41
C GLN A 539 35.12 -5.58 -0.21
N THR A 540 34.10 -6.15 0.46
CA THR A 540 33.44 -5.53 1.62
C THR A 540 33.71 -6.31 2.91
N ASN A 541 34.20 -5.64 3.96
CA ASN A 541 34.51 -6.24 5.26
C ASN A 541 34.24 -5.27 6.43
N SER A 542 34.19 -5.74 7.69
CA SER A 542 34.03 -4.86 8.85
C SER A 542 35.28 -4.02 9.13
N LEU A 543 35.14 -2.87 9.78
CA LEU A 543 36.28 -2.02 10.16
C LEU A 543 37.28 -2.74 11.06
N ASP A 544 36.82 -3.53 12.04
CA ASP A 544 37.72 -4.31 12.91
C ASP A 544 38.62 -5.30 12.14
N SER A 545 38.17 -5.82 11.00
CA SER A 545 38.99 -6.70 10.16
C SER A 545 40.15 -5.97 9.46
N ALA A 546 40.05 -4.65 9.32
CA ALA A 546 41.08 -3.80 8.73
C ALA A 546 42.23 -3.52 9.71
N MET A 547 42.08 -3.83 11.00
CA MET A 547 43.09 -3.62 12.02
C MET A 547 44.41 -4.30 11.58
N GLN A 548 45.48 -3.50 11.43
CA GLN A 548 46.81 -3.92 10.96
C GLN A 548 46.88 -4.52 9.54
N ASN A 549 45.75 -4.62 8.82
CA ASN A 549 45.64 -5.29 7.52
C ASN A 549 45.13 -4.35 6.41
N ILE A 550 45.39 -3.05 6.52
CA ILE A 550 44.94 -2.07 5.52
C ILE A 550 45.82 -2.17 4.26
N PRO A 551 45.26 -2.43 3.08
CA PRO A 551 46.00 -2.47 1.82
C PRO A 551 46.65 -1.12 1.51
N LYS A 552 47.88 -1.16 0.99
CA LYS A 552 48.66 0.04 0.63
C LYS A 552 48.58 0.38 -0.84
N ASP A 553 48.54 -0.64 -1.70
CA ASP A 553 48.60 -0.47 -3.16
C ASP A 553 47.21 -0.27 -3.80
N ASP A 554 46.14 -0.61 -3.07
CA ASP A 554 44.76 -0.56 -3.55
C ASP A 554 43.95 0.56 -2.89
N PRO A 555 42.89 1.08 -3.55
CA PRO A 555 42.00 2.06 -2.95
C PRO A 555 41.21 1.50 -1.77
N VAL A 556 41.16 2.26 -0.67
CA VAL A 556 40.44 1.90 0.56
C VAL A 556 39.32 2.90 0.85
N VAL A 557 38.14 2.41 1.23
CA VAL A 557 37.01 3.27 1.66
C VAL A 557 36.57 2.86 3.05
N PHE A 558 36.48 3.82 3.98
CA PHE A 558 35.92 3.62 5.30
C PHE A 558 34.50 4.18 5.35
N ILE A 559 33.52 3.35 5.68
CA ILE A 559 32.12 3.77 5.85
C ILE A 559 31.69 3.51 7.29
N SER A 560 31.45 4.55 8.09
CA SER A 560 31.10 4.35 9.51
C SER A 560 29.94 5.23 9.94
N ALA A 561 29.19 4.76 10.94
CA ALA A 561 28.27 5.59 11.70
C ALA A 561 28.93 6.16 12.96
N SER A 562 28.26 7.11 13.62
CA SER A 562 28.58 7.59 14.98
C SER A 562 27.36 7.35 15.87
N TYR A 563 27.53 6.63 16.98
CA TYR A 563 26.46 6.35 17.96
C TYR A 563 26.78 7.06 19.26
N GLU A 564 26.12 8.20 19.51
CA GLU A 564 26.39 9.06 20.68
C GLU A 564 27.88 9.42 20.85
N GLY A 565 28.62 9.52 19.74
CA GLY A 565 30.05 9.84 19.76
C GLY A 565 30.97 8.64 19.97
N GLN A 566 30.42 7.42 20.02
CA GLN A 566 31.16 6.17 20.09
C GLN A 566 31.17 5.45 18.73
N PRO A 567 32.24 4.70 18.41
CA PRO A 567 32.29 3.91 17.20
C PRO A 567 31.27 2.77 17.24
N PRO A 568 30.80 2.30 16.07
CA PRO A 568 30.08 1.04 15.97
C PRO A 568 30.87 -0.10 16.62
N ASP A 569 30.19 -1.11 17.14
CA ASP A 569 30.79 -2.23 17.88
C ASP A 569 31.82 -2.96 17.01
N ASN A 570 31.51 -3.17 15.73
CA ASN A 570 32.41 -3.79 14.74
C ASN A 570 33.46 -2.84 14.13
N ALA A 571 33.64 -1.68 14.76
CA ALA A 571 34.67 -0.68 14.45
C ALA A 571 35.41 -0.21 15.72
N ALA A 572 35.05 -0.72 16.90
CA ALA A 572 35.57 -0.24 18.17
C ALA A 572 37.06 -0.57 18.33
N HIS A 573 37.45 -1.81 18.00
CA HIS A 573 38.85 -2.24 18.06
C HIS A 573 39.70 -1.51 17.02
N PHE A 574 39.16 -1.34 15.81
CA PHE A 574 39.81 -0.53 14.78
C PHE A 574 40.03 0.91 15.23
N PHE A 575 39.01 1.54 15.82
CA PHE A 575 39.08 2.93 16.24
C PHE A 575 40.05 3.13 17.41
N GLU A 576 40.07 2.22 18.38
CA GLU A 576 41.03 2.22 19.48
C GLU A 576 42.47 2.06 18.95
N TRP A 577 42.69 1.09 18.07
CA TRP A 577 43.98 0.88 17.41
C TRP A 577 44.44 2.12 16.64
N LEU A 578 43.56 2.67 15.78
CA LEU A 578 43.83 3.86 14.97
C LEU A 578 44.14 5.09 15.83
N SER A 579 43.45 5.24 16.97
CA SER A 579 43.69 6.32 17.94
C SER A 579 45.01 6.16 18.70
N GLY A 580 45.46 4.92 18.90
CA GLY A 580 46.73 4.59 19.57
C GLY A 580 47.96 4.61 18.67
N LEU A 581 47.80 4.69 17.34
CA LEU A 581 48.91 4.75 16.39
C LEU A 581 49.75 6.03 16.57
N LYS A 582 51.06 5.89 16.41
CA LYS A 582 52.03 6.99 16.44
C LYS A 582 53.02 6.82 15.29
N GLY A 583 53.28 7.88 14.53
CA GLY A 583 54.21 7.88 13.40
C GLY A 583 53.51 7.65 12.06
N ASN A 584 54.26 7.26 11.02
CA ASN A 584 53.78 7.13 9.65
C ASN A 584 53.28 5.72 9.32
N ASN A 585 52.58 5.07 10.23
CA ASN A 585 52.24 3.64 10.12
C ASN A 585 51.29 3.32 8.95
N LEU A 586 50.54 4.32 8.47
CA LEU A 586 49.65 4.20 7.31
C LEU A 586 50.25 4.79 6.02
N GLU A 587 51.57 5.02 5.99
CA GLU A 587 52.26 5.45 4.79
C GLU A 587 52.05 4.45 3.64
N GLY A 588 51.64 5.01 2.49
CA GLY A 588 51.26 4.27 1.29
C GLY A 588 49.76 4.09 1.11
N VAL A 589 48.97 4.07 2.19
CA VAL A 589 47.51 3.83 2.13
C VAL A 589 46.80 4.99 1.43
N ASN A 590 45.87 4.69 0.52
CA ASN A 590 45.05 5.67 -0.18
C ASN A 590 43.59 5.50 0.20
N TYR A 591 42.99 6.48 0.89
CA TYR A 591 41.68 6.29 1.52
C TYR A 591 40.65 7.38 1.23
N ALA A 592 39.37 7.01 1.35
CA ALA A 592 38.23 7.91 1.40
C ALA A 592 37.31 7.53 2.58
N VAL A 593 36.50 8.47 3.07
CA VAL A 593 35.58 8.24 4.19
C VAL A 593 34.16 8.67 3.83
N PHE A 594 33.20 7.83 4.15
CA PHE A 594 31.78 8.19 4.18
C PHE A 594 31.19 7.99 5.58
N GLY A 595 30.50 8.99 6.09
CA GLY A 595 29.99 9.03 7.46
C GLY A 595 28.48 9.09 7.52
N CYS A 596 27.88 8.26 8.37
CA CYS A 596 26.47 8.38 8.74
C CYS A 596 26.33 8.96 10.15
N GLY A 597 25.37 9.85 10.34
CA GLY A 597 25.03 10.43 11.64
C GLY A 597 23.55 10.81 11.68
N HIS A 598 23.07 11.31 12.81
CA HIS A 598 21.70 11.79 12.94
C HIS A 598 21.71 13.14 13.67
N ARG A 599 21.16 14.21 13.06
CA ARG A 599 21.27 15.59 13.59
C ARG A 599 20.75 15.79 15.00
N ASP A 600 19.78 14.98 15.41
CA ASP A 600 19.27 15.00 16.78
C ASP A 600 20.34 14.73 17.87
N TRP A 601 21.48 14.13 17.50
CA TRP A 601 22.66 14.02 18.36
C TRP A 601 23.69 15.11 18.01
N SER A 602 23.24 16.36 18.00
CA SER A 602 24.03 17.54 17.57
C SER A 602 25.45 17.58 18.14
N SER A 603 25.59 17.22 19.42
CA SER A 603 26.87 17.19 20.15
C SER A 603 27.91 16.17 19.67
N THR A 604 27.48 15.13 18.96
CA THR A 604 28.30 14.00 18.50
C THR A 604 28.06 13.65 17.03
N PHE A 605 27.45 14.59 16.30
CA PHE A 605 27.05 14.43 14.91
C PHE A 605 28.26 14.20 14.00
N HIS A 606 28.29 13.02 13.38
CA HIS A 606 29.39 12.50 12.55
C HIS A 606 30.76 12.41 13.25
N TYR A 607 30.81 12.36 14.59
CA TYR A 607 32.06 12.38 15.34
C TYR A 607 33.05 11.29 14.89
N ILE A 608 32.61 10.02 14.86
CA ILE A 608 33.49 8.89 14.52
C ILE A 608 34.01 8.94 13.08
N PRO A 609 33.18 9.14 12.04
CA PRO A 609 33.68 9.30 10.67
C PRO A 609 34.69 10.45 10.54
N LYS A 610 34.45 11.59 11.18
CA LYS A 610 35.38 12.73 11.18
C LYS A 610 36.69 12.39 11.89
N ALA A 611 36.63 11.64 12.98
CA ALA A 611 37.81 11.20 13.72
C ALA A 611 38.65 10.18 12.92
N ILE A 612 38.01 9.21 12.24
CA ILE A 612 38.69 8.25 11.35
C ILE A 612 39.45 9.00 10.24
N ASP A 613 38.80 9.96 9.58
CA ASP A 613 39.43 10.79 8.54
C ASP A 613 40.65 11.56 9.06
N GLN A 614 40.53 12.20 10.22
CA GLN A 614 41.62 12.97 10.82
C GLN A 614 42.79 12.07 11.26
N LEU A 615 42.51 10.95 11.94
CA LEU A 615 43.52 10.05 12.46
C LEU A 615 44.25 9.29 11.35
N ALA A 616 43.55 8.88 10.29
CA ALA A 616 44.17 8.25 9.13
C ALA A 616 45.17 9.20 8.45
N LYS A 617 44.77 10.47 8.25
CA LYS A 617 45.65 11.51 7.69
C LYS A 617 46.87 11.78 8.58
N ALA A 618 46.67 11.88 9.90
CA ALA A 618 47.74 12.15 10.86
C ALA A 618 48.81 11.03 10.90
N ASN A 619 48.45 9.79 10.56
CA ASN A 619 49.34 8.63 10.54
C ASN A 619 49.94 8.33 9.15
N GLY A 620 49.92 9.29 8.21
CA GLY A 620 50.61 9.21 6.93
C GLY A 620 49.80 8.63 5.76
N ALA A 621 48.49 8.38 5.92
CA ALA A 621 47.63 7.95 4.82
C ALA A 621 47.29 9.10 3.87
N ASN A 622 47.17 8.78 2.58
CA ASN A 622 46.84 9.73 1.52
C ASN A 622 45.32 9.80 1.31
N LYS A 623 44.71 10.92 1.67
CA LYS A 623 43.28 11.18 1.44
C LYS A 623 42.99 11.38 -0.05
N LEU A 624 42.01 10.65 -0.59
CA LEU A 624 41.61 10.71 -2.00
C LEU A 624 40.68 11.89 -2.29
N CYS A 625 39.60 12.02 -1.52
CA CYS A 625 38.59 13.07 -1.68
C CYS A 625 38.10 13.55 -0.31
N ASP A 626 37.32 14.63 -0.29
CA ASP A 626 36.65 15.09 0.93
C ASP A 626 35.67 14.04 1.47
N ILE A 627 35.41 14.13 2.78
CA ILE A 627 34.55 13.19 3.50
C ILE A 627 33.09 13.37 3.06
N GLY A 628 32.41 12.28 2.72
CA GLY A 628 30.97 12.29 2.48
C GLY A 628 30.21 12.10 3.78
N LEU A 629 29.09 12.81 3.97
CA LEU A 629 28.32 12.79 5.21
C LEU A 629 26.83 12.68 4.89
N ALA A 630 26.15 11.68 5.45
CA ALA A 630 24.71 11.52 5.39
C ALA A 630 24.06 11.73 6.76
N ASP A 631 22.87 12.29 6.75
CA ASP A 631 22.04 12.50 7.94
C ASP A 631 20.82 11.58 7.94
N ALA A 632 20.79 10.63 8.87
CA ALA A 632 19.71 9.68 9.04
C ALA A 632 18.37 10.30 9.48
N ALA A 633 18.37 11.57 9.90
CA ALA A 633 17.13 12.32 10.10
C ALA A 633 16.44 12.66 8.77
N ASN A 634 17.19 12.75 7.67
CA ASN A 634 16.63 12.89 6.32
C ASN A 634 16.28 11.48 5.79
N SER A 635 15.13 11.32 5.11
CA SER A 635 14.71 10.01 4.57
C SER A 635 15.59 9.48 3.45
N ASP A 636 16.49 10.30 2.91
CA ASP A 636 17.22 10.00 1.68
C ASP A 636 18.74 10.09 1.85
N MET A 637 19.25 9.32 2.80
CA MET A 637 20.69 9.12 2.96
C MET A 637 21.36 8.50 1.72
N PHE A 638 20.58 7.86 0.85
CA PHE A 638 21.07 7.28 -0.41
C PHE A 638 21.43 8.38 -1.41
N THR A 639 20.65 9.44 -1.51
CA THR A 639 21.01 10.61 -2.33
C THR A 639 22.29 11.30 -1.85
N ASP A 640 22.49 11.46 -0.54
CA ASP A 640 23.74 12.02 0.01
C ASP A 640 24.95 11.13 -0.35
N PHE A 641 24.77 9.81 -0.29
CA PHE A 641 25.77 8.82 -0.65
C PHE A 641 26.11 8.84 -2.15
N ASP A 642 25.09 8.82 -3.00
CA ASP A 642 25.24 8.88 -4.46
C ASP A 642 25.90 10.20 -4.88
N GLY A 643 25.46 11.32 -4.31
CA GLY A 643 26.03 12.65 -4.58
C GLY A 643 27.51 12.76 -4.20
N TRP A 644 27.93 12.20 -3.06
CA TRP A 644 29.35 12.11 -2.70
C TRP A 644 30.14 11.23 -3.67
N GLY A 645 29.57 10.08 -4.04
CA GLY A 645 30.12 9.18 -5.05
C GLY A 645 30.44 9.91 -6.35
N GLU A 646 29.44 10.54 -6.94
CA GLU A 646 29.51 11.20 -8.26
C GLU A 646 30.42 12.44 -8.27
N THR A 647 30.33 13.29 -7.25
CA THR A 647 31.00 14.60 -7.27
C THR A 647 32.44 14.57 -6.78
N SER A 648 32.78 13.63 -5.90
CA SER A 648 34.01 13.69 -5.11
C SER A 648 34.81 12.40 -5.19
N PHE A 649 34.19 11.26 -4.85
CA PHE A 649 34.91 10.00 -4.71
C PHE A 649 35.37 9.42 -6.05
N TRP A 650 34.45 9.17 -6.99
CA TRP A 650 34.80 8.57 -8.28
C TRP A 650 35.79 9.42 -9.09
N PRO A 651 35.63 10.75 -9.20
CA PRO A 651 36.61 11.60 -9.89
C PRO A 651 38.02 11.50 -9.29
N ALA A 652 38.15 11.52 -7.96
CA ALA A 652 39.44 11.45 -7.28
C ALA A 652 40.11 10.08 -7.43
N LEU A 653 39.32 9.01 -7.30
CA LEU A 653 39.79 7.64 -7.51
C LEU A 653 40.35 7.46 -8.92
N MET A 654 39.60 7.92 -9.91
CA MET A 654 39.94 7.85 -11.33
C MET A 654 41.20 8.64 -11.68
N ALA A 655 41.36 9.84 -11.12
CA ALA A 655 42.55 10.66 -11.33
C ALA A 655 43.85 9.98 -10.83
N LYS A 656 43.77 9.20 -9.75
CA LYS A 656 44.95 8.59 -9.12
C LYS A 656 45.24 7.18 -9.61
N PHE A 657 44.23 6.33 -9.70
CA PHE A 657 44.40 4.90 -10.01
C PHE A 657 44.03 4.54 -11.45
N GLY A 658 43.36 5.45 -12.18
CA GLY A 658 42.89 5.26 -13.55
C GLY A 658 41.74 4.24 -13.65
N GLY A 659 40.88 4.37 -14.64
CA GLY A 659 39.76 3.45 -14.88
C GLY A 659 39.02 3.85 -16.15
N ALA A 660 37.77 3.42 -16.32
CA ALA A 660 36.93 3.92 -17.41
C ALA A 660 36.32 5.28 -17.04
N SER A 661 36.53 6.33 -17.85
CA SER A 661 35.94 7.65 -17.60
C SER A 661 34.42 7.58 -17.73
N PRO A 662 33.65 8.20 -16.81
CA PRO A 662 32.21 8.30 -16.95
C PRO A 662 31.83 9.09 -18.21
N GLU A 663 32.69 9.86 -18.89
CA GLU A 663 32.29 10.50 -20.17
C GLU A 663 31.88 9.49 -21.26
N ASN A 664 32.33 8.24 -21.18
CA ASN A 664 31.84 7.15 -22.05
C ASN A 664 30.62 6.40 -21.47
N ALA A 665 30.19 6.72 -20.24
CA ALA A 665 29.06 6.13 -19.51
C ALA A 665 27.96 7.14 -19.07
N ALA A 666 28.21 8.44 -19.13
CA ALA A 666 27.45 9.51 -18.49
C ALA A 666 26.41 10.11 -19.44
N LYS A 667 25.42 9.28 -19.72
CA LYS A 667 24.04 9.75 -19.63
C LYS A 667 23.35 8.85 -18.61
N SER A 668 23.67 9.03 -17.33
CA SER A 668 22.78 8.56 -16.27
C SER A 668 21.52 9.42 -16.34
N LYS A 669 20.54 8.86 -17.02
CA LYS A 669 19.25 9.43 -17.38
C LYS A 669 18.28 8.92 -16.33
N SER A 670 18.03 9.69 -15.26
CA SER A 670 17.27 9.22 -14.09
C SER A 670 17.88 7.95 -13.46
N SER A 671 17.72 7.69 -12.16
CA SER A 671 17.97 6.32 -11.71
C SER A 671 16.95 5.36 -12.37
N LEU A 672 15.76 5.86 -12.71
CA LEU A 672 14.76 5.22 -13.57
C LEU A 672 14.03 6.24 -14.45
N GLN A 673 14.23 6.22 -15.76
CA GLN A 673 13.36 6.99 -16.67
C GLN A 673 11.99 6.32 -16.71
N VAL A 674 11.00 6.93 -16.05
CA VAL A 674 9.61 6.47 -16.10
C VAL A 674 8.91 7.18 -17.25
N GLU A 675 8.81 6.47 -18.37
CA GLU A 675 7.95 6.85 -19.48
C GLU A 675 6.60 6.15 -19.30
N VAL A 676 5.56 6.91 -18.92
CA VAL A 676 4.19 6.38 -18.89
C VAL A 676 3.61 6.51 -20.29
N SER A 677 3.80 5.46 -21.10
CA SER A 677 3.22 5.42 -22.45
C SER A 677 1.82 4.78 -22.37
N SER A 678 0.76 5.60 -22.30
CA SER A 678 -0.62 5.12 -22.45
C SER A 678 -0.92 4.76 -23.92
N GLY A 679 -1.87 3.87 -24.16
CA GLY A 679 -2.29 3.48 -25.52
C GLY A 679 -1.31 2.62 -26.35
N MET A 680 -0.11 2.28 -25.83
CA MET A 680 0.86 1.42 -26.54
C MET A 680 0.29 0.05 -26.90
N ARG A 681 -0.63 -0.47 -26.09
CA ARG A 681 -1.23 -1.78 -26.31
C ARG A 681 -2.06 -1.80 -27.59
N ALA A 682 -2.98 -0.85 -27.74
CA ALA A 682 -3.83 -0.75 -28.92
C ALA A 682 -2.98 -0.54 -30.18
N SER A 683 -2.00 0.37 -30.15
CA SER A 683 -1.12 0.62 -31.29
C SER A 683 -0.22 -0.55 -31.66
N THR A 684 0.33 -1.28 -30.68
CA THR A 684 1.12 -2.51 -30.92
C THR A 684 0.26 -3.60 -31.59
N LEU A 685 -1.03 -3.66 -31.25
CA LEU A 685 -2.00 -4.55 -31.88
C LEU A 685 -2.53 -4.01 -33.23
N GLY A 686 -2.11 -2.83 -33.66
CA GLY A 686 -2.58 -2.18 -34.89
C GLY A 686 -4.02 -1.66 -34.80
N LEU A 687 -4.49 -1.33 -33.61
CA LEU A 687 -5.86 -0.92 -33.32
C LEU A 687 -5.93 0.57 -32.98
N GLN A 688 -6.99 1.23 -33.47
CA GLN A 688 -7.37 2.60 -33.11
C GLN A 688 -8.52 2.54 -32.11
N LEU A 689 -8.17 2.72 -30.83
CA LEU A 689 -9.07 2.69 -29.68
C LEU A 689 -8.70 3.83 -28.74
N GLU A 690 -9.68 4.32 -28.01
CA GLU A 690 -9.55 5.33 -26.97
C GLU A 690 -9.95 4.74 -25.62
N GLU A 691 -9.75 5.49 -24.54
CA GLU A 691 -10.09 5.05 -23.19
C GLU A 691 -11.44 5.60 -22.75
N GLY A 692 -12.41 4.71 -22.56
CA GLY A 692 -13.69 5.02 -21.92
C GLY A 692 -13.67 4.63 -20.46
N PHE A 693 -14.56 5.24 -19.68
CA PHE A 693 -14.61 5.05 -18.23
C PHE A 693 -15.88 4.32 -17.81
N VAL A 694 -15.76 3.29 -16.98
CA VAL A 694 -16.92 2.54 -16.50
C VAL A 694 -17.67 3.35 -15.45
N ILE A 695 -18.96 3.62 -15.71
CA ILE A 695 -19.85 4.35 -14.79
C ILE A 695 -20.88 3.44 -14.12
N GLU A 696 -21.20 2.30 -14.75
CA GLU A 696 -22.14 1.31 -14.18
C GLU A 696 -21.78 -0.10 -14.66
N ASN A 697 -21.92 -1.10 -13.79
CA ASN A 697 -21.82 -2.51 -14.16
C ASN A 697 -22.80 -3.35 -13.34
N GLN A 698 -23.96 -3.68 -13.92
CA GLN A 698 -25.07 -4.32 -13.22
C GLN A 698 -25.34 -5.75 -13.72
N LEU A 699 -25.60 -6.68 -12.78
CA LEU A 699 -26.10 -8.02 -13.09
C LEU A 699 -27.63 -8.00 -13.26
N LEU A 700 -28.12 -8.55 -14.37
CA LEU A 700 -29.53 -8.51 -14.77
C LEU A 700 -30.30 -9.82 -14.50
N THR A 701 -29.61 -10.86 -14.03
CA THR A 701 -30.18 -12.20 -13.84
C THR A 701 -29.92 -12.67 -12.41
N PRO A 702 -30.84 -13.45 -11.80
CA PRO A 702 -30.66 -13.99 -10.47
C PRO A 702 -29.59 -15.09 -10.43
N PRO A 703 -29.08 -15.46 -9.24
CA PRO A 703 -28.17 -16.59 -9.07
C PRO A 703 -28.74 -17.88 -9.65
N GLY A 704 -27.91 -18.64 -10.37
CA GLY A 704 -28.30 -19.91 -11.02
C GLY A 704 -28.77 -19.78 -12.47
N ALA A 705 -29.19 -18.60 -12.91
CA ALA A 705 -29.39 -18.29 -14.32
C ALA A 705 -28.05 -17.91 -15.00
N PRO A 706 -27.86 -18.15 -16.32
CA PRO A 706 -26.70 -17.66 -17.03
C PRO A 706 -26.58 -16.14 -16.88
N ALA A 707 -25.45 -15.68 -16.34
CA ALA A 707 -25.25 -14.28 -16.02
C ALA A 707 -25.37 -13.39 -17.27
N LYS A 708 -26.30 -12.43 -17.24
CA LYS A 708 -26.40 -11.34 -18.23
C LYS A 708 -26.16 -10.02 -17.51
N ARG A 709 -25.42 -9.10 -18.12
CA ARG A 709 -25.03 -7.83 -17.51
C ARG A 709 -25.28 -6.67 -18.46
N VAL A 710 -25.54 -5.51 -17.88
CA VAL A 710 -25.42 -4.22 -18.56
C VAL A 710 -24.20 -3.50 -17.99
N VAL A 711 -23.36 -2.97 -18.88
CA VAL A 711 -22.24 -2.10 -18.51
C VAL A 711 -22.44 -0.77 -19.20
N LYS A 712 -22.30 0.31 -18.46
CA LYS A 712 -22.39 1.67 -18.96
C LYS A 712 -21.03 2.34 -18.89
N PHE A 713 -20.64 2.97 -19.98
CA PHE A 713 -19.39 3.70 -20.15
C PHE A 713 -19.67 5.18 -20.36
N LYS A 714 -18.85 6.03 -19.76
CA LYS A 714 -18.66 7.40 -20.19
C LYS A 714 -17.68 7.42 -21.36
N LEU A 715 -18.12 7.98 -22.47
CA LEU A 715 -17.35 8.08 -23.70
C LEU A 715 -16.36 9.26 -23.64
N PRO A 716 -15.21 9.18 -24.35
CA PRO A 716 -14.36 10.33 -24.64
C PRO A 716 -15.13 11.47 -25.31
N SER A 717 -14.68 12.71 -25.08
CA SER A 717 -15.38 13.93 -25.53
C SER A 717 -15.58 14.03 -27.05
N ASP A 718 -14.73 13.38 -27.83
CA ASP A 718 -14.75 13.34 -29.29
C ASP A 718 -15.42 12.07 -29.85
N MET A 719 -15.84 11.15 -28.99
CA MET A 719 -16.51 9.91 -29.38
C MET A 719 -18.03 10.08 -29.32
N THR A 720 -18.68 9.95 -30.48
CA THR A 720 -20.14 10.00 -30.60
C THR A 720 -20.68 8.66 -31.11
N TYR A 721 -21.95 8.38 -30.82
CA TYR A 721 -22.63 7.19 -31.30
C TYR A 721 -24.07 7.49 -31.70
N GLN A 722 -24.62 6.64 -32.56
CA GLN A 722 -26.03 6.60 -32.88
C GLN A 722 -26.66 5.33 -32.33
N CYS A 723 -27.96 5.38 -32.05
CA CYS A 723 -28.67 4.19 -31.63
C CYS A 723 -28.52 3.07 -32.67
N GLY A 724 -28.26 1.84 -32.23
CA GLY A 724 -27.97 0.69 -33.10
C GLY A 724 -26.51 0.50 -33.50
N ASP A 725 -25.59 1.42 -33.16
CA ASP A 725 -24.14 1.22 -33.35
C ASP A 725 -23.58 0.12 -32.42
N TYR A 726 -22.32 -0.23 -32.65
CA TYR A 726 -21.56 -1.17 -31.82
C TYR A 726 -20.51 -0.46 -30.98
N LEU A 727 -20.28 -0.95 -29.77
CA LEU A 727 -19.12 -0.63 -28.98
C LEU A 727 -18.08 -1.76 -29.10
N ALA A 728 -16.94 -1.46 -29.70
CA ALA A 728 -15.81 -2.37 -29.76
C ALA A 728 -14.96 -2.22 -28.50
N VAL A 729 -14.74 -3.32 -27.77
CA VAL A 729 -13.96 -3.37 -26.52
C VAL A 729 -12.75 -4.27 -26.69
N LEU A 730 -11.57 -3.83 -26.26
CA LEU A 730 -10.36 -4.66 -26.24
C LEU A 730 -10.20 -5.36 -24.87
N PRO A 731 -10.40 -6.69 -24.79
CA PRO A 731 -10.45 -7.41 -23.52
C PRO A 731 -9.09 -7.94 -23.06
N VAL A 732 -9.00 -8.49 -21.85
CA VAL A 732 -7.81 -9.24 -21.36
C VAL A 732 -8.17 -10.69 -21.05
N ASN A 733 -7.20 -11.60 -21.13
CA ASN A 733 -7.41 -13.00 -20.78
C ASN A 733 -7.73 -13.14 -19.28
N PRO A 734 -8.62 -14.09 -18.90
CA PRO A 734 -8.86 -14.41 -17.50
C PRO A 734 -7.57 -14.84 -16.78
N SER A 735 -7.35 -14.34 -15.57
CA SER A 735 -6.13 -14.59 -14.79
C SER A 735 -5.88 -16.09 -14.53
N SER A 736 -6.95 -16.90 -14.41
CA SER A 736 -6.86 -18.36 -14.29
C SER A 736 -6.23 -19.02 -15.51
N VAL A 737 -6.58 -18.56 -16.72
CA VAL A 737 -6.01 -19.07 -17.99
C VAL A 737 -4.55 -18.64 -18.14
N VAL A 738 -4.24 -17.39 -17.76
CA VAL A 738 -2.84 -16.88 -17.78
C VAL A 738 -1.94 -17.68 -16.83
N ARG A 739 -2.40 -17.95 -15.60
CA ARG A 739 -1.66 -18.77 -14.63
C ARG A 739 -1.43 -20.20 -15.12
N ARG A 740 -2.37 -20.78 -15.89
CA ARG A 740 -2.17 -22.09 -16.53
C ARG A 740 -1.03 -22.06 -17.54
N ALA A 741 -0.96 -21.01 -18.38
CA ALA A 741 0.13 -20.84 -19.32
C ALA A 741 1.49 -20.65 -18.60
N ILE A 742 1.55 -19.79 -17.58
CA ILE A 742 2.76 -19.59 -16.75
C ILE A 742 3.24 -20.91 -16.14
N ARG A 743 2.34 -21.68 -15.53
CA ARG A 743 2.66 -23.01 -14.96
C ARG A 743 3.13 -23.99 -16.03
N ARG A 744 2.54 -23.96 -17.23
CA ARG A 744 2.90 -24.90 -18.32
C ARG A 744 4.33 -24.72 -18.81
N PHE A 745 4.84 -23.50 -18.76
CA PHE A 745 6.20 -23.16 -19.19
C PHE A 745 7.18 -23.00 -18.01
N ASP A 746 6.77 -23.40 -16.80
CA ASP A 746 7.57 -23.36 -15.57
C ASP A 746 8.20 -21.99 -15.30
N LEU A 747 7.42 -20.93 -15.54
CA LEU A 747 7.87 -19.56 -15.32
C LEU A 747 7.53 -19.12 -13.88
N PRO A 748 8.44 -18.46 -13.15
CA PRO A 748 8.10 -17.82 -11.89
C PRO A 748 7.12 -16.66 -12.12
N TRP A 749 6.40 -16.26 -11.06
CA TRP A 749 5.30 -15.28 -11.17
C TRP A 749 5.76 -13.89 -11.63
N ASP A 750 7.03 -13.55 -11.40
CA ASP A 750 7.70 -12.31 -11.76
C ASP A 750 8.58 -12.42 -13.02
N ALA A 751 8.45 -13.52 -13.79
CA ALA A 751 9.24 -13.73 -15.00
C ALA A 751 9.10 -12.58 -16.03
N VAL A 752 10.22 -12.12 -16.56
CA VAL A 752 10.32 -11.11 -17.62
C VAL A 752 10.88 -11.76 -18.90
N ILE A 753 10.20 -11.57 -20.04
CA ILE A 753 10.55 -12.15 -21.34
C ILE A 753 10.93 -11.02 -22.32
N LYS A 754 11.92 -11.28 -23.18
CA LYS A 754 12.26 -10.42 -24.32
C LYS A 754 12.16 -11.22 -25.62
N ILE A 755 11.40 -10.73 -26.59
CA ILE A 755 11.15 -11.41 -27.87
C ILE A 755 11.91 -10.69 -28.98
N GLN A 756 12.63 -11.43 -29.81
CA GLN A 756 13.41 -10.88 -30.92
C GLN A 756 12.98 -11.48 -32.25
N LYS A 757 13.10 -10.69 -33.31
CA LYS A 757 12.77 -11.13 -34.66
C LYS A 757 13.93 -11.95 -35.25
N PRO A 758 13.65 -13.09 -35.92
CA PRO A 758 14.66 -13.80 -36.70
C PRO A 758 15.20 -12.93 -37.83
N SER A 759 16.52 -12.94 -38.03
CA SER A 759 17.23 -12.19 -39.07
C SER A 759 16.65 -12.49 -40.47
N GLY A 760 16.13 -11.47 -41.16
CA GLY A 760 15.59 -11.58 -42.52
C GLY A 760 14.06 -11.63 -42.65
N SER A 761 13.31 -11.69 -41.54
CA SER A 761 11.84 -11.60 -41.61
C SER A 761 11.39 -10.14 -41.80
N SER A 762 10.40 -9.88 -42.67
CA SER A 762 9.79 -8.56 -42.91
C SER A 762 8.49 -8.32 -42.13
N ALA A 763 7.89 -9.37 -41.53
CA ALA A 763 6.61 -9.28 -40.83
C ALA A 763 6.72 -8.56 -39.48
N SER A 764 5.84 -7.59 -39.20
CA SER A 764 5.76 -6.95 -37.88
C SER A 764 4.81 -7.79 -36.99
N PRO A 765 5.31 -8.54 -36.00
CA PRO A 765 4.44 -9.35 -35.15
C PRO A 765 3.63 -8.43 -34.23
N SER A 766 2.37 -8.79 -33.99
CA SER A 766 1.42 -8.04 -33.16
C SER A 766 1.65 -8.24 -31.65
N ILE A 767 2.93 -8.28 -31.25
CA ILE A 767 3.39 -8.41 -29.88
C ILE A 767 4.61 -7.49 -29.67
N PRO A 768 4.89 -7.07 -28.43
CA PRO A 768 6.12 -6.42 -28.04
C PRO A 768 7.39 -7.15 -28.55
N ILE A 769 8.15 -6.52 -29.45
CA ILE A 769 9.46 -6.99 -29.89
C ILE A 769 10.58 -6.09 -29.38
N ASP A 770 11.74 -6.70 -29.15
CA ASP A 770 12.99 -6.08 -28.71
C ASP A 770 12.91 -5.30 -27.40
N ARG A 771 11.86 -5.51 -26.59
CA ARG A 771 11.69 -4.93 -25.24
C ARG A 771 11.36 -6.01 -24.19
N PRO A 772 11.87 -5.88 -22.94
CA PRO A 772 11.43 -6.72 -21.82
C PRO A 772 9.96 -6.47 -21.49
N ILE A 773 9.21 -7.53 -21.23
CA ILE A 773 7.81 -7.48 -20.79
C ILE A 773 7.56 -8.60 -19.79
N SER A 774 6.73 -8.37 -18.77
CA SER A 774 6.30 -9.46 -17.87
C SER A 774 5.63 -10.57 -18.66
N ALA A 775 5.97 -11.83 -18.36
CA ALA A 775 5.29 -12.99 -18.93
C ALA A 775 3.78 -12.94 -18.67
N PHE A 776 3.39 -12.49 -17.46
CA PHE A 776 2.00 -12.32 -17.10
C PHE A 776 1.31 -11.27 -17.96
N GLU A 777 1.94 -10.11 -18.17
CA GLU A 777 1.39 -9.03 -19.01
C GLU A 777 1.23 -9.46 -20.47
N LEU A 778 2.25 -10.10 -21.05
CA LEU A 778 2.23 -10.59 -22.43
C LEU A 778 1.08 -11.59 -22.66
N LEU A 779 1.01 -12.60 -21.80
CA LEU A 779 0.01 -13.67 -21.88
C LEU A 779 -1.41 -13.16 -21.53
N SER A 780 -1.52 -12.11 -20.72
CA SER A 780 -2.81 -11.51 -20.35
C SER A 780 -3.37 -10.62 -21.47
N THR A 781 -2.53 -9.80 -22.10
CA THR A 781 -3.01 -8.62 -22.84
C THR A 781 -2.80 -8.64 -24.35
N TYR A 782 -1.85 -9.42 -24.89
CA TYR A 782 -1.46 -9.32 -26.30
C TYR A 782 -1.90 -10.49 -27.19
N ILE A 783 -2.22 -11.66 -26.64
CA ILE A 783 -2.46 -12.88 -27.42
C ILE A 783 -3.70 -13.64 -26.95
N GLU A 784 -4.30 -14.45 -27.82
CA GLU A 784 -5.48 -15.26 -27.51
C GLU A 784 -5.08 -16.66 -27.01
N LEU A 785 -5.13 -16.89 -25.70
CA LEU A 785 -4.75 -18.19 -25.12
C LEU A 785 -5.78 -19.30 -25.36
N SER A 786 -7.06 -18.93 -25.50
CA SER A 786 -8.19 -19.87 -25.56
C SER A 786 -8.71 -20.11 -26.98
N GLN A 787 -7.98 -19.70 -28.02
CA GLN A 787 -8.40 -19.92 -29.40
C GLN A 787 -8.19 -21.39 -29.81
N PRO A 788 -9.13 -22.02 -30.55
CA PRO A 788 -8.94 -23.37 -31.06
C PRO A 788 -7.66 -23.50 -31.89
N ALA A 789 -6.91 -24.57 -31.68
CA ALA A 789 -5.66 -24.84 -32.37
C ALA A 789 -5.88 -25.03 -33.87
N SER A 790 -5.03 -24.42 -34.69
CA SER A 790 -5.03 -24.64 -36.13
C SER A 790 -4.33 -25.95 -36.48
N LYS A 791 -4.56 -26.45 -37.70
CA LYS A 791 -3.81 -27.60 -38.23
C LYS A 791 -2.29 -27.37 -38.20
N ARG A 792 -1.86 -26.12 -38.41
CA ARG A 792 -0.44 -25.73 -38.35
C ARG A 792 0.12 -25.88 -36.93
N ASP A 793 -0.63 -25.44 -35.92
CA ASP A 793 -0.20 -25.53 -34.51
C ASP A 793 -0.05 -26.98 -34.09
N ILE A 794 -1.00 -27.84 -34.48
CA ILE A 794 -0.95 -29.29 -34.19
C ILE A 794 0.27 -29.95 -34.85
N ASN A 795 0.58 -29.60 -36.11
CA ASN A 795 1.77 -30.13 -36.77
C ASN A 795 3.06 -29.66 -36.08
N ALA A 796 3.13 -28.41 -35.64
CA ALA A 796 4.29 -27.92 -34.89
C ALA A 796 4.44 -28.62 -33.51
N LEU A 797 3.33 -28.95 -32.84
CA LEU A 797 3.35 -29.79 -31.64
C LEU A 797 3.82 -31.21 -31.94
N ALA A 798 3.43 -31.78 -33.08
CA ALA A 798 3.90 -33.09 -33.52
C ALA A 798 5.41 -33.11 -33.77
N ASP A 799 5.95 -32.04 -34.37
CA ASP A 799 7.39 -31.93 -34.62
C ASP A 799 8.19 -31.76 -33.30
N ALA A 800 7.62 -31.10 -32.30
CA ALA A 800 8.19 -31.00 -30.95
C ALA A 800 8.10 -32.31 -30.13
N ALA A 801 7.29 -33.27 -30.55
CA ALA A 801 7.11 -34.57 -29.88
C ALA A 801 8.09 -35.66 -30.38
N ILE A 802 9.27 -35.30 -30.89
CA ILE A 802 10.19 -36.22 -31.57
C ILE A 802 10.65 -37.43 -30.73
N SER A 803 10.62 -37.31 -29.40
CA SER A 803 10.98 -38.39 -28.48
C SER A 803 9.86 -39.42 -28.27
N ASP A 804 8.68 -39.20 -28.83
CA ASP A 804 7.49 -40.05 -28.68
C ASP A 804 6.84 -40.27 -30.07
N ALA A 805 7.24 -41.36 -30.73
CA ALA A 805 6.83 -41.66 -32.10
C ALA A 805 5.31 -41.90 -32.23
N GLU A 806 4.68 -42.47 -31.19
CA GLU A 806 3.24 -42.72 -31.18
C GLU A 806 2.47 -41.41 -31.06
N LEU A 807 2.86 -40.53 -30.13
CA LEU A 807 2.26 -39.21 -29.98
C LEU A 807 2.44 -38.34 -31.22
N GLN A 808 3.63 -38.36 -31.83
CA GLN A 808 3.92 -37.62 -33.05
C GLN A 808 3.02 -38.09 -34.21
N ALA A 809 2.86 -39.40 -34.39
CA ALA A 809 1.98 -39.96 -35.42
C ALA A 809 0.51 -39.59 -35.17
N GLU A 810 0.06 -39.63 -33.92
CA GLU A 810 -1.30 -39.27 -33.51
C GLU A 810 -1.62 -37.79 -33.78
N LEU A 811 -0.72 -36.87 -33.41
CA LEU A 811 -0.91 -35.44 -33.69
C LEU A 811 -0.93 -35.15 -35.20
N ARG A 812 -0.09 -35.81 -36.00
CA ARG A 812 -0.11 -35.68 -37.47
C ARG A 812 -1.40 -36.23 -38.08
N TYR A 813 -1.91 -37.34 -37.54
CA TYR A 813 -3.19 -37.89 -37.98
C TYR A 813 -4.36 -36.97 -37.61
N LEU A 814 -4.34 -36.38 -36.41
CA LEU A 814 -5.32 -35.39 -35.97
C LEU A 814 -5.34 -34.14 -36.86
N ALA A 815 -4.17 -33.67 -37.33
CA ALA A 815 -4.08 -32.51 -38.23
C ALA A 815 -4.50 -32.83 -39.68
N SER A 816 -4.19 -34.03 -40.17
CA SER A 816 -4.45 -34.44 -41.56
C SER A 816 -5.88 -34.91 -41.82
N SER A 817 -6.54 -35.53 -40.84
CA SER A 817 -7.93 -36.01 -40.95
C SER A 817 -8.95 -34.88 -40.81
N PRO A 818 -9.70 -34.50 -41.86
CA PRO A 818 -10.64 -33.37 -41.80
C PRO A 818 -11.80 -33.59 -40.83
N SER A 819 -12.35 -34.81 -40.80
CA SER A 819 -13.46 -35.17 -39.91
C SER A 819 -13.01 -35.12 -38.45
N ARG A 820 -11.85 -35.72 -38.15
CA ARG A 820 -11.32 -35.78 -36.79
C ARG A 820 -10.92 -34.41 -36.26
N PHE A 821 -10.25 -33.60 -37.08
CA PHE A 821 -9.91 -32.21 -36.73
C PHE A 821 -11.16 -31.40 -36.38
N THR A 822 -12.22 -31.50 -37.18
CA THR A 822 -13.46 -30.77 -36.91
C THR A 822 -14.15 -31.25 -35.62
N GLU A 823 -14.27 -32.57 -35.42
CA GLU A 823 -14.93 -33.13 -34.23
C GLU A 823 -14.14 -32.90 -32.94
N GLU A 824 -12.82 -33.10 -32.97
CA GLU A 824 -12.00 -33.10 -31.77
C GLU A 824 -11.38 -31.75 -31.42
N ILE A 825 -11.16 -30.87 -32.39
CA ILE A 825 -10.52 -29.58 -32.16
C ILE A 825 -11.52 -28.44 -32.32
N VAL A 826 -12.18 -28.34 -33.48
CA VAL A 826 -13.06 -27.19 -33.79
C VAL A 826 -14.32 -27.20 -32.91
N LYS A 827 -15.08 -28.31 -32.90
CA LYS A 827 -16.32 -28.41 -32.12
C LYS A 827 -16.08 -28.38 -30.61
N LYS A 828 -15.00 -29.01 -30.14
CA LYS A 828 -14.59 -29.00 -28.72
C LYS A 828 -13.81 -27.76 -28.30
N ARG A 829 -13.51 -26.86 -29.23
CA ARG A 829 -12.76 -25.61 -29.01
C ARG A 829 -11.41 -25.83 -28.30
N VAL A 830 -10.68 -26.89 -28.66
CA VAL A 830 -9.42 -27.26 -28.01
C VAL A 830 -8.31 -26.29 -28.43
N SER A 831 -7.72 -25.58 -27.48
CA SER A 831 -6.61 -24.66 -27.74
C SER A 831 -5.25 -25.36 -27.79
N ALA A 832 -4.23 -24.67 -28.30
CA ALA A 832 -2.85 -25.15 -28.25
C ALA A 832 -2.36 -25.33 -26.79
N LEU A 833 -2.80 -24.46 -25.88
CA LEU A 833 -2.52 -24.59 -24.45
C LEU A 833 -3.16 -25.85 -23.84
N ASP A 834 -4.38 -26.19 -24.26
CA ASP A 834 -5.06 -27.42 -23.80
C ASP A 834 -4.32 -28.67 -24.27
N LEU A 835 -3.85 -28.70 -25.52
CA LEU A 835 -3.04 -29.81 -26.05
C LEU A 835 -1.71 -29.95 -25.29
N LEU A 836 -1.02 -28.84 -25.03
CA LEU A 836 0.21 -28.84 -24.25
C LEU A 836 -0.02 -29.28 -22.81
N THR A 837 -1.17 -28.92 -22.21
CA THR A 837 -1.54 -29.36 -20.85
C THR A 837 -1.86 -30.85 -20.83
N ARG A 838 -2.54 -31.36 -21.86
CA ARG A 838 -2.87 -32.78 -22.04
C ARG A 838 -1.63 -33.65 -22.27
N TYR A 839 -0.64 -33.12 -22.98
CA TYR A 839 0.60 -33.80 -23.33
C TYR A 839 1.81 -33.08 -22.71
N PRO A 840 2.05 -33.24 -21.39
CA PRO A 840 3.14 -32.56 -20.68
C PRO A 840 4.55 -32.98 -21.13
N GLN A 841 4.67 -34.14 -21.82
CA GLN A 841 5.91 -34.63 -22.41
C GLN A 841 6.39 -33.77 -23.58
N ILE A 842 5.50 -33.02 -24.25
CA ILE A 842 5.89 -32.14 -25.36
C ILE A 842 6.68 -30.96 -24.79
N LYS A 843 7.99 -30.89 -25.06
CA LYS A 843 8.85 -29.78 -24.63
C LYS A 843 8.92 -28.72 -25.73
N LEU A 844 7.81 -28.01 -25.93
CA LEU A 844 7.75 -26.91 -26.88
C LEU A 844 8.43 -25.66 -26.28
N PRO A 845 9.38 -25.01 -26.99
CA PRO A 845 9.91 -23.72 -26.59
C PRO A 845 8.81 -22.65 -26.55
N ILE A 846 8.86 -21.74 -25.57
CA ILE A 846 7.86 -20.68 -25.41
C ILE A 846 7.77 -19.76 -26.65
N GLY A 847 8.88 -19.53 -27.36
CA GLY A 847 8.90 -18.73 -28.59
C GLY A 847 8.02 -19.33 -29.69
N ASP A 848 8.06 -20.65 -29.85
CA ASP A 848 7.24 -21.36 -30.83
C ASP A 848 5.77 -21.34 -30.42
N PHE A 849 5.48 -21.47 -29.12
CA PHE A 849 4.12 -21.31 -28.60
C PHE A 849 3.55 -19.91 -28.89
N LEU A 850 4.32 -18.85 -28.62
CA LEU A 850 3.88 -17.47 -28.90
C LEU A 850 3.65 -17.23 -30.40
N ALA A 851 4.45 -17.87 -31.27
CA ALA A 851 4.28 -17.77 -32.72
C ALA A 851 3.03 -18.49 -33.26
N MET A 852 2.47 -19.45 -32.51
CA MET A 852 1.20 -20.12 -32.84
C MET A 852 -0.01 -19.24 -32.51
N LEU A 853 0.11 -18.35 -31.52
CA LEU A 853 -1.04 -17.63 -30.98
C LEU A 853 -1.35 -16.37 -31.79
N PRO A 854 -2.62 -16.13 -32.11
CA PRO A 854 -3.03 -14.90 -32.76
C PRO A 854 -3.08 -13.73 -31.76
N PRO A 855 -2.97 -12.48 -32.24
CA PRO A 855 -3.08 -11.31 -31.40
C PRO A 855 -4.47 -11.14 -30.78
N MET A 856 -4.50 -10.45 -29.64
CA MET A 856 -5.73 -10.10 -28.93
C MET A 856 -6.65 -9.24 -29.80
N ARG A 857 -7.90 -9.67 -29.98
CA ARG A 857 -8.88 -8.98 -30.84
C ARG A 857 -9.89 -8.16 -30.04
N VAL A 858 -10.39 -7.10 -30.65
CA VAL A 858 -11.57 -6.38 -30.11
C VAL A 858 -12.83 -7.24 -30.24
N ARG A 859 -13.75 -7.11 -29.29
CA ARG A 859 -15.10 -7.70 -29.35
C ARG A 859 -16.13 -6.60 -29.47
N GLN A 860 -17.04 -6.76 -30.42
CA GLN A 860 -18.13 -5.82 -30.66
C GLN A 860 -19.35 -6.25 -29.87
N TYR A 861 -20.02 -5.26 -29.28
CA TYR A 861 -21.27 -5.41 -28.57
C TYR A 861 -22.26 -4.36 -29.08
N SER A 862 -23.49 -4.77 -29.38
CA SER A 862 -24.54 -3.83 -29.79
C SER A 862 -24.86 -2.88 -28.63
N ILE A 863 -24.89 -1.58 -28.92
CA ILE A 863 -25.16 -0.54 -27.92
C ILE A 863 -26.63 -0.63 -27.49
N SER A 864 -26.87 -0.57 -26.18
CA SER A 864 -28.17 -0.74 -25.54
C SER A 864 -28.76 0.54 -24.94
N SER A 865 -28.20 1.70 -25.26
CA SER A 865 -28.70 3.03 -24.87
C SER A 865 -29.04 3.89 -26.09
N SER A 866 -29.71 5.01 -25.84
CA SER A 866 -29.94 6.07 -26.81
C SER A 866 -29.12 7.31 -26.46
N PRO A 867 -28.45 7.95 -27.44
CA PRO A 867 -27.74 9.21 -27.21
C PRO A 867 -28.70 10.39 -26.96
N LEU A 868 -30.02 10.22 -27.17
CA LEU A 868 -31.01 11.25 -26.82
C LEU A 868 -31.19 11.41 -25.31
N VAL A 869 -30.88 10.37 -24.53
CA VAL A 869 -30.91 10.45 -23.06
C VAL A 869 -29.65 11.17 -22.57
N ASP A 870 -28.48 10.66 -22.96
CA ASP A 870 -27.19 11.31 -22.72
C ASP A 870 -26.20 10.87 -23.82
N PRO A 871 -25.67 11.81 -24.64
CA PRO A 871 -24.75 11.48 -25.72
C PRO A 871 -23.35 11.10 -25.22
N SER A 872 -23.00 11.42 -23.97
CA SER A 872 -21.72 11.08 -23.35
C SER A 872 -21.72 9.71 -22.67
N GLU A 873 -22.90 9.09 -22.50
CA GLU A 873 -23.05 7.77 -21.88
C GLU A 873 -23.47 6.71 -22.90
N CYS A 874 -22.80 5.57 -22.88
CA CYS A 874 -23.07 4.43 -23.76
C CYS A 874 -23.14 3.13 -22.96
N SER A 875 -24.25 2.39 -23.09
CA SER A 875 -24.41 1.09 -22.45
C SER A 875 -24.30 -0.06 -23.43
N ILE A 876 -23.82 -1.20 -22.97
CA ILE A 876 -23.87 -2.48 -23.69
C ILE A 876 -24.51 -3.55 -22.81
N THR A 877 -25.26 -4.46 -23.43
CA THR A 877 -25.90 -5.58 -22.73
C THR A 877 -25.40 -6.90 -23.31
N PHE A 878 -24.87 -7.78 -22.45
CA PHE A 878 -24.22 -9.01 -22.91
C PHE A 878 -24.42 -10.18 -21.94
N THR A 879 -24.21 -11.39 -22.47
CA THR A 879 -24.18 -12.63 -21.68
C THR A 879 -22.75 -12.97 -21.28
N VAL A 880 -22.51 -13.27 -20.00
CA VAL A 880 -21.22 -13.74 -19.50
C VAL A 880 -21.05 -15.20 -19.89
N LEU A 881 -20.11 -15.46 -20.80
CA LEU A 881 -19.78 -16.81 -21.24
C LEU A 881 -18.91 -17.51 -20.20
N SER A 882 -19.54 -18.32 -19.35
CA SER A 882 -18.90 -19.31 -18.49
C SER A 882 -19.61 -20.64 -18.66
N ALA A 883 -18.88 -21.65 -19.12
CA ALA A 883 -19.44 -22.98 -19.41
C ALA A 883 -18.40 -24.07 -19.11
N PRO A 884 -18.81 -25.33 -18.88
CA PRO A 884 -17.89 -26.46 -18.84
C PRO A 884 -16.99 -26.51 -20.09
N ALA A 885 -15.69 -26.75 -19.90
CA ALA A 885 -14.74 -26.85 -21.00
C ALA A 885 -14.99 -28.14 -21.80
N LEU A 886 -15.41 -27.98 -23.06
CA LEU A 886 -15.61 -29.10 -23.99
C LEU A 886 -14.30 -29.84 -24.31
N ALA A 887 -13.16 -29.16 -24.14
CA ALA A 887 -11.84 -29.74 -24.37
C ALA A 887 -11.53 -30.92 -23.43
N ASN A 888 -11.94 -30.85 -22.16
CA ASN A 888 -11.56 -31.81 -21.11
C ASN A 888 -12.74 -32.61 -20.56
N ALA A 889 -13.81 -32.78 -21.37
CA ALA A 889 -14.93 -33.64 -21.03
C ALA A 889 -14.48 -35.12 -20.93
N THR A 890 -14.02 -35.52 -19.74
CA THR A 890 -13.82 -36.92 -19.38
C THR A 890 -15.13 -37.47 -18.80
N SER A 891 -15.39 -38.76 -19.00
CA SER A 891 -16.57 -39.45 -18.45
C SER A 891 -16.48 -39.71 -16.94
N ASP A 892 -15.45 -39.18 -16.27
CA ASP A 892 -15.13 -39.49 -14.88
C ASP A 892 -15.50 -38.31 -13.97
N SER A 893 -16.64 -38.43 -13.30
CA SER A 893 -17.30 -37.41 -12.47
C SER A 893 -16.52 -36.96 -11.22
N SER A 894 -15.28 -37.43 -11.01
CA SER A 894 -14.49 -37.23 -9.80
C SER A 894 -13.45 -36.09 -9.87
N LYS A 895 -13.18 -35.52 -11.07
CA LYS A 895 -12.26 -34.38 -11.24
C LYS A 895 -13.05 -33.08 -11.49
N SER A 896 -12.63 -32.00 -10.84
CA SER A 896 -13.21 -30.66 -11.03
C SER A 896 -13.28 -30.31 -12.52
N ILE A 897 -14.48 -30.15 -13.07
CA ILE A 897 -14.68 -29.80 -14.47
C ILE A 897 -14.12 -28.40 -14.69
N GLU A 898 -13.07 -28.30 -15.49
CA GLU A 898 -12.47 -27.03 -15.86
C GLU A 898 -13.49 -26.18 -16.64
N GLN A 899 -13.58 -24.88 -16.34
CA GLN A 899 -14.52 -23.97 -16.99
C GLN A 899 -13.86 -23.25 -18.18
N TYR A 900 -14.57 -23.22 -19.31
CA TYR A 900 -14.30 -22.32 -20.42
C TYR A 900 -14.87 -20.94 -20.12
N LEU A 901 -13.98 -19.94 -20.09
CA LEU A 901 -14.31 -18.55 -19.84
C LEU A 901 -14.15 -17.74 -21.12
N GLY A 902 -15.22 -17.09 -21.58
CA GLY A 902 -15.15 -16.15 -22.70
C GLY A 902 -14.36 -14.91 -22.31
N VAL A 903 -13.31 -14.61 -23.08
CA VAL A 903 -12.32 -13.55 -22.79
C VAL A 903 -12.98 -12.19 -22.53
N ALA A 904 -13.73 -11.67 -23.51
CA ALA A 904 -14.32 -10.33 -23.40
C ALA A 904 -15.48 -10.23 -22.40
N SER A 905 -16.35 -11.23 -22.35
CA SER A 905 -17.50 -11.20 -21.46
C SER A 905 -17.11 -11.33 -19.99
N ASN A 906 -16.07 -12.11 -19.68
CA ASN A 906 -15.55 -12.19 -18.30
C ASN A 906 -14.77 -10.93 -17.94
N TYR A 907 -13.96 -10.39 -18.85
CA TYR A 907 -13.30 -9.09 -18.66
C TYR A 907 -14.31 -8.01 -18.29
N LEU A 908 -15.34 -7.81 -19.13
CA LEU A 908 -16.39 -6.82 -18.88
C LEU A 908 -17.16 -7.07 -17.58
N SER A 909 -17.35 -8.33 -17.18
CA SER A 909 -18.04 -8.66 -15.92
C SER A 909 -17.23 -8.32 -14.67
N MET A 910 -15.90 -8.22 -14.79
CA MET A 910 -15.00 -7.91 -13.68
C MET A 910 -14.74 -6.41 -13.52
N LEU A 911 -14.99 -5.62 -14.57
CA LEU A 911 -14.77 -4.17 -14.56
C LEU A 911 -15.55 -3.48 -13.43
N GLN A 912 -14.87 -2.61 -12.68
CA GLN A 912 -15.47 -1.80 -11.62
C GLN A 912 -15.73 -0.36 -12.09
N VAL A 913 -16.69 0.31 -11.42
CA VAL A 913 -16.90 1.75 -11.61
C VAL A 913 -15.60 2.47 -11.23
N GLY A 914 -15.06 3.32 -12.11
CA GLY A 914 -13.71 3.87 -11.92
C GLY A 914 -12.68 3.41 -12.96
N GLU A 915 -12.89 2.26 -13.57
CA GLU A 915 -11.85 1.65 -14.41
C GLU A 915 -11.89 2.12 -15.86
N HIS A 916 -10.71 2.14 -16.49
CA HIS A 916 -10.53 2.46 -17.90
C HIS A 916 -10.66 1.20 -18.75
N ALA A 917 -11.39 1.31 -19.85
CA ALA A 917 -11.46 0.28 -20.88
C ALA A 917 -11.12 0.88 -22.24
N HIS A 918 -10.32 0.14 -23.02
CA HIS A 918 -10.05 0.51 -24.41
C HIS A 918 -11.28 0.22 -25.26
N ILE A 919 -11.95 1.27 -25.71
CA ILE A 919 -13.20 1.24 -26.45
C ILE A 919 -13.11 2.03 -27.75
N SER A 920 -14.02 1.74 -28.68
CA SER A 920 -14.29 2.59 -29.82
C SER A 920 -15.67 2.29 -30.38
N VAL A 921 -16.39 3.33 -30.79
CA VAL A 921 -17.67 3.17 -31.48
C VAL A 921 -17.42 2.70 -32.92
N ARG A 922 -18.24 1.75 -33.36
CA ARG A 922 -18.25 1.24 -34.73
C ARG A 922 -19.65 1.42 -35.31
N PRO A 923 -19.78 2.08 -36.47
CA PRO A 923 -21.08 2.30 -37.06
C PRO A 923 -21.74 0.98 -37.44
N SER A 924 -23.05 0.88 -37.22
CA SER A 924 -23.86 -0.21 -37.78
C SER A 924 -24.13 0.01 -39.28
N HIS A 925 -24.70 -1.00 -39.93
CA HIS A 925 -25.23 -0.83 -41.29
C HIS A 925 -26.32 0.25 -41.29
N SER A 926 -26.40 1.11 -42.32
CA SER A 926 -27.35 2.24 -42.41
C SER A 926 -28.79 1.85 -42.08
N GLY A 927 -29.27 0.74 -42.64
CA GLY A 927 -30.60 0.21 -42.37
C GLY A 927 -30.85 -0.34 -40.94
N PHE A 928 -29.82 -0.50 -40.09
CA PHE A 928 -29.97 -0.95 -38.70
C PHE A 928 -29.98 0.24 -37.73
N LYS A 929 -30.93 1.15 -37.98
CA LYS A 929 -31.23 2.35 -37.19
C LYS A 929 -32.75 2.45 -36.98
N PRO A 930 -33.24 2.97 -35.84
CA PRO A 930 -34.65 3.21 -35.68
C PRO A 930 -35.11 4.31 -36.66
N PRO A 931 -36.38 4.29 -37.13
CA PRO A 931 -36.92 5.38 -37.94
C PRO A 931 -36.76 6.74 -37.24
N VAL A 932 -36.50 7.78 -38.03
CA VAL A 932 -36.37 9.15 -37.50
C VAL A 932 -37.72 9.62 -36.96
N ASP A 933 -38.81 9.30 -37.68
CA ASP A 933 -40.20 9.62 -37.33
C ASP A 933 -40.88 8.56 -36.42
N LEU A 934 -42.05 8.93 -35.88
CA LEU A 934 -42.87 8.04 -35.06
C LEU A 934 -43.98 7.32 -35.85
N GLU A 935 -44.16 7.63 -37.14
CA GLU A 935 -45.27 7.17 -38.00
C GLU A 935 -44.95 5.88 -38.75
N THR A 936 -43.67 5.53 -38.85
CA THR A 936 -43.20 4.29 -39.43
C THR A 936 -43.36 3.15 -38.42
N PRO A 937 -44.13 2.09 -38.71
CA PRO A 937 -44.25 0.94 -37.83
C PRO A 937 -42.94 0.15 -37.73
N MET A 938 -42.73 -0.54 -36.61
CA MET A 938 -41.52 -1.33 -36.38
C MET A 938 -41.87 -2.75 -35.93
N ILE A 939 -41.14 -3.74 -36.44
CA ILE A 939 -41.18 -5.13 -36.01
C ILE A 939 -39.76 -5.50 -35.59
N MET A 940 -39.55 -5.78 -34.32
CA MET A 940 -38.26 -6.12 -33.74
C MET A 940 -38.33 -7.53 -33.16
N ALA A 941 -37.32 -8.35 -33.40
CA ALA A 941 -37.29 -9.73 -32.93
C ALA A 941 -35.88 -10.12 -32.46
N CYS A 942 -35.78 -10.60 -31.21
CA CYS A 942 -34.51 -11.00 -30.63
C CYS A 942 -34.59 -12.19 -29.69
N ALA A 943 -33.44 -12.76 -29.34
CA ALA A 943 -33.33 -13.70 -28.23
C ALA A 943 -32.18 -13.33 -27.27
N GLY A 944 -32.43 -13.46 -25.97
CA GLY A 944 -31.44 -13.22 -24.92
C GLY A 944 -30.82 -11.82 -24.99
N SER A 945 -29.48 -11.73 -25.00
CA SER A 945 -28.77 -10.45 -25.10
C SER A 945 -28.92 -9.76 -26.47
N GLY A 946 -29.54 -10.40 -27.47
CA GLY A 946 -29.97 -9.72 -28.70
C GLY A 946 -31.01 -8.62 -28.46
N LEU A 947 -31.53 -8.49 -27.24
CA LEU A 947 -32.36 -7.34 -26.83
C LEU A 947 -31.57 -6.01 -26.84
N ALA A 948 -30.24 -6.06 -26.75
CA ALA A 948 -29.39 -4.88 -26.60
C ALA A 948 -29.76 -3.70 -27.54
N PRO A 949 -29.71 -3.83 -28.88
CA PRO A 949 -30.03 -2.70 -29.75
C PRO A 949 -31.49 -2.26 -29.63
N PHE A 950 -32.41 -3.18 -29.36
CA PHE A 950 -33.84 -2.87 -29.24
C PHE A 950 -34.19 -2.15 -27.95
N ARG A 951 -33.44 -2.39 -26.87
CA ARG A 951 -33.50 -1.52 -25.69
C ARG A 951 -33.17 -0.08 -26.06
N GLY A 952 -32.10 0.14 -26.84
CA GLY A 952 -31.75 1.46 -27.36
C GLY A 952 -32.85 2.05 -28.25
N PHE A 953 -33.40 1.27 -29.19
CA PHE A 953 -34.43 1.74 -30.13
C PHE A 953 -35.71 2.17 -29.39
N VAL A 954 -36.17 1.35 -28.43
CA VAL A 954 -37.36 1.66 -27.64
C VAL A 954 -37.10 2.85 -26.72
N MET A 955 -35.91 2.95 -26.12
CA MET A 955 -35.49 4.11 -25.34
C MET A 955 -35.53 5.40 -26.17
N GLU A 956 -34.95 5.39 -27.38
CA GLU A 956 -34.98 6.55 -28.29
C GLU A 956 -36.42 6.93 -28.67
N ARG A 957 -37.27 5.94 -28.95
CA ARG A 957 -38.68 6.16 -29.25
C ARG A 957 -39.46 6.71 -28.05
N ALA A 958 -39.17 6.24 -26.84
CA ALA A 958 -39.78 6.73 -25.60
C ALA A 958 -39.41 8.20 -25.35
N GLU A 959 -38.13 8.58 -25.51
CA GLU A 959 -37.69 9.98 -25.37
C GLU A 959 -38.34 10.90 -26.41
N LYS A 960 -38.46 10.46 -27.67
CA LYS A 960 -39.20 11.22 -28.71
C LYS A 960 -40.67 11.45 -28.34
N ILE A 961 -41.33 10.47 -27.70
CA ILE A 961 -42.72 10.59 -27.23
C ILE A 961 -42.82 11.55 -26.04
N LEU A 962 -41.87 11.48 -25.10
CA LEU A 962 -41.84 12.34 -23.91
C LEU A 962 -41.53 13.80 -24.26
N GLY A 963 -40.52 14.05 -25.10
CA GLY A 963 -40.14 15.40 -25.54
C GLY A 963 -41.25 16.16 -26.27
N ARG A 964 -42.11 15.46 -27.02
CA ARG A 964 -43.31 16.04 -27.66
C ARG A 964 -44.44 16.36 -26.68
N ARG A 965 -44.46 15.76 -25.47
CA ARG A 965 -45.45 16.05 -24.42
C ARG A 965 -45.04 17.21 -23.51
N SER A 966 -43.76 17.60 -23.52
CA SER A 966 -43.20 18.66 -22.67
C SER A 966 -43.08 20.04 -23.33
N SER A 967 -43.39 20.18 -24.63
CA SER A 967 -43.37 21.49 -25.30
C SER A 967 -44.56 22.35 -24.84
N SER A 968 -44.26 23.40 -24.08
CA SER A 968 -45.23 24.36 -23.52
C SER A 968 -45.31 25.67 -24.30
N ASP A 969 -45.01 25.67 -25.60
CA ASP A 969 -45.08 26.86 -26.45
C ASP A 969 -46.40 26.90 -27.24
N PRO A 970 -47.34 27.82 -26.94
CA PRO A 970 -48.64 27.91 -27.60
C PRO A 970 -48.58 28.30 -29.08
N ASP A 971 -47.47 28.89 -29.54
CA ASP A 971 -47.35 29.45 -30.89
C ASP A 971 -46.78 28.46 -31.94
N GLU A 972 -46.33 27.26 -31.54
CA GLU A 972 -45.98 26.16 -32.46
C GLU A 972 -47.14 25.17 -32.71
N LEU A 973 -48.37 25.49 -32.26
CA LEU A 973 -49.55 24.63 -32.35
C LEU A 973 -50.32 24.70 -33.69
N HIS A 974 -49.73 25.26 -34.74
CA HIS A 974 -50.29 25.19 -36.08
C HIS A 974 -49.61 24.07 -36.89
N ASP A 975 -50.06 22.82 -36.64
CA ASP A 975 -50.22 21.72 -37.63
C ASP A 975 -49.95 20.30 -37.09
N ASN A 976 -49.51 20.12 -35.84
CA ASN A 976 -49.41 18.77 -35.28
C ASN A 976 -50.74 18.32 -34.66
N GLU A 977 -51.61 17.72 -35.49
CA GLU A 977 -52.54 16.68 -34.99
C GLU A 977 -51.76 15.78 -34.03
N ALA A 978 -52.39 15.30 -32.96
CA ALA A 978 -51.77 14.35 -32.03
C ALA A 978 -51.34 13.09 -32.79
N VAL A 979 -50.14 13.10 -33.37
CA VAL A 979 -49.60 12.00 -34.20
C VAL A 979 -49.45 10.82 -33.26
N LYS A 980 -50.43 9.92 -33.33
CA LYS A 980 -50.42 8.67 -32.60
C LYS A 980 -49.21 7.88 -33.09
N PRO A 981 -48.24 7.53 -32.22
CA PRO A 981 -47.09 6.75 -32.63
C PRO A 981 -47.58 5.46 -33.31
N ALA A 982 -47.00 5.16 -34.47
CA ALA A 982 -47.27 3.92 -35.17
C ALA A 982 -46.88 2.71 -34.31
N LYS A 983 -47.46 1.56 -34.64
CA LYS A 983 -47.25 0.34 -33.87
C LYS A 983 -45.79 -0.10 -33.97
N ALA A 984 -45.15 -0.28 -32.81
CA ALA A 984 -43.84 -0.93 -32.69
C ALA A 984 -44.03 -2.22 -31.89
N VAL A 985 -43.75 -3.38 -32.46
CA VAL A 985 -43.86 -4.69 -31.80
C VAL A 985 -42.46 -5.25 -31.57
N LEU A 986 -42.18 -5.71 -30.36
CA LEU A 986 -40.90 -6.31 -29.96
C LEU A 986 -41.12 -7.73 -29.44
N TYR A 987 -40.63 -8.72 -30.17
CA TYR A 987 -40.60 -10.12 -29.75
C TYR A 987 -39.27 -10.45 -29.08
N ILE A 988 -39.33 -11.00 -27.86
CA ILE A 988 -38.16 -11.33 -27.04
C ILE A 988 -38.19 -12.80 -26.62
N GLY A 989 -37.20 -13.55 -27.09
CA GLY A 989 -36.99 -14.94 -26.70
C GLY A 989 -36.11 -15.06 -25.46
N CYS A 990 -36.60 -15.75 -24.42
CA CYS A 990 -35.83 -16.11 -23.24
C CYS A 990 -36.16 -17.54 -22.76
N ARG A 991 -35.52 -18.01 -21.68
CA ARG A 991 -35.74 -19.36 -21.18
C ARG A 991 -36.97 -19.41 -20.31
N THR A 992 -37.00 -18.61 -19.25
CA THR A 992 -37.99 -18.73 -18.19
C THR A 992 -38.35 -17.35 -17.66
N GLN A 993 -39.65 -17.11 -17.50
CA GLN A 993 -40.18 -15.87 -16.94
C GLN A 993 -39.64 -15.62 -15.52
N GLY A 994 -39.26 -14.37 -15.24
CA GLY A 994 -38.67 -13.91 -13.98
C GLY A 994 -37.23 -14.37 -13.73
N GLN A 995 -36.60 -15.08 -14.68
CA GLN A 995 -35.23 -15.58 -14.55
C GLN A 995 -34.29 -14.89 -15.52
N ASP A 996 -34.64 -14.83 -16.81
CA ASP A 996 -33.73 -14.33 -17.84
C ASP A 996 -34.38 -13.40 -18.87
N ASP A 997 -35.56 -12.87 -18.52
CA ASP A 997 -36.32 -11.76 -19.10
C ASP A 997 -35.74 -10.40 -18.66
N ILE A 998 -34.52 -10.13 -19.11
CA ILE A 998 -33.77 -8.91 -18.81
C ILE A 998 -34.53 -7.63 -19.24
N HIS A 999 -34.42 -6.56 -18.44
CA HIS A 999 -35.08 -5.27 -18.66
C HIS A 999 -36.62 -5.29 -18.67
N ALA A 1000 -37.27 -6.35 -18.17
CA ALA A 1000 -38.73 -6.47 -18.20
C ALA A 1000 -39.48 -5.29 -17.55
N ALA A 1001 -38.98 -4.76 -16.43
CA ALA A 1001 -39.60 -3.62 -15.74
C ALA A 1001 -39.58 -2.34 -16.59
N GLU A 1002 -38.40 -1.99 -17.12
CA GLU A 1002 -38.20 -0.82 -17.98
C GLU A 1002 -39.02 -0.91 -19.27
N LEU A 1003 -39.02 -2.08 -19.93
CA LEU A 1003 -39.83 -2.33 -21.11
C LEU A 1003 -41.33 -2.21 -20.84
N ALA A 1004 -41.80 -2.62 -19.65
CA ALA A 1004 -43.21 -2.47 -19.26
C ALA A 1004 -43.60 -0.99 -19.06
N GLU A 1005 -42.69 -0.15 -18.58
CA GLU A 1005 -42.90 1.30 -18.47
C GLU A 1005 -43.00 1.95 -19.86
N TRP A 1006 -42.09 1.62 -20.77
CA TRP A 1006 -42.15 2.12 -22.14
C TRP A 1006 -43.35 1.61 -22.92
N ALA A 1007 -43.83 0.40 -22.62
CA ALA A 1007 -45.07 -0.11 -23.19
C ALA A 1007 -46.30 0.70 -22.75
N LYS A 1008 -46.37 1.11 -21.47
CA LYS A 1008 -47.44 2.00 -20.97
C LYS A 1008 -47.41 3.38 -21.63
N LEU A 1009 -46.23 3.87 -22.01
CA LEU A 1009 -46.09 5.13 -22.78
C LEU A 1009 -46.57 5.01 -24.24
N GLY A 1010 -46.79 3.79 -24.73
CA GLY A 1010 -47.09 3.51 -26.13
C GLY A 1010 -45.86 3.46 -27.04
N ALA A 1011 -44.65 3.39 -26.47
CA ALA A 1011 -43.41 3.30 -27.24
C ALA A 1011 -43.22 1.92 -27.90
N VAL A 1012 -43.71 0.84 -27.28
CA VAL A 1012 -43.56 -0.54 -27.78
C VAL A 1012 -44.69 -1.46 -27.28
N ASP A 1013 -45.00 -2.50 -28.04
CA ASP A 1013 -45.80 -3.66 -27.64
C ASP A 1013 -44.87 -4.88 -27.50
N VAL A 1014 -44.67 -5.38 -26.29
CA VAL A 1014 -43.65 -6.39 -25.98
C VAL A 1014 -44.27 -7.78 -25.86
N ARG A 1015 -43.71 -8.74 -26.61
CA ARG A 1015 -44.16 -10.13 -26.68
C ARG A 1015 -43.05 -11.07 -26.26
N TRP A 1016 -43.29 -11.82 -25.18
CA TRP A 1016 -42.30 -12.74 -24.62
C TRP A 1016 -42.52 -14.16 -25.10
N ALA A 1017 -41.47 -14.79 -25.64
CA ALA A 1017 -41.46 -16.20 -26.00
C ALA A 1017 -40.53 -16.98 -25.05
N TYR A 1018 -41.10 -17.87 -24.23
CA TYR A 1018 -40.37 -18.65 -23.24
C TYR A 1018 -40.10 -20.07 -23.75
N SER A 1019 -38.82 -20.39 -23.98
CA SER A 1019 -38.40 -21.71 -24.48
C SER A 1019 -38.41 -22.82 -23.42
N ARG A 1020 -38.43 -22.45 -22.13
CA ARG A 1020 -38.43 -23.35 -20.96
C ARG A 1020 -39.36 -22.80 -19.88
N PRO A 1021 -40.68 -22.77 -20.14
CA PRO A 1021 -41.63 -22.18 -19.21
C PRO A 1021 -41.70 -23.00 -17.92
N ALA A 1022 -41.83 -22.32 -16.77
CA ALA A 1022 -41.80 -22.96 -15.46
C ALA A 1022 -43.05 -23.80 -15.16
N ASP A 1023 -44.14 -23.56 -15.87
CA ASP A 1023 -45.44 -24.23 -15.74
C ASP A 1023 -45.52 -25.55 -16.52
N GLY A 1024 -44.46 -25.96 -17.22
CA GLY A 1024 -44.41 -27.18 -18.02
C GLY A 1024 -45.16 -27.11 -19.36
N SER A 1025 -45.65 -25.94 -19.76
CA SER A 1025 -46.24 -25.72 -21.08
C SER A 1025 -45.23 -25.93 -22.22
N LYS A 1026 -45.72 -26.06 -23.46
CA LYS A 1026 -44.87 -26.25 -24.63
C LYS A 1026 -43.99 -25.01 -24.82
N GLY A 1027 -42.67 -25.19 -24.71
CA GLY A 1027 -41.71 -24.11 -24.96
C GLY A 1027 -41.90 -23.51 -26.36
N GLN A 1028 -41.83 -22.18 -26.42
CA GLN A 1028 -42.08 -21.40 -27.63
C GLN A 1028 -40.86 -20.52 -27.94
N HIS A 1029 -40.52 -20.42 -29.22
CA HIS A 1029 -39.50 -19.49 -29.72
C HIS A 1029 -40.16 -18.28 -30.41
N VAL A 1030 -39.36 -17.25 -30.66
CA VAL A 1030 -39.85 -15.98 -31.24
C VAL A 1030 -40.57 -16.19 -32.58
N GLN A 1031 -40.02 -17.04 -33.46
CA GLN A 1031 -40.63 -17.33 -34.74
C GLN A 1031 -42.00 -18.02 -34.62
N ASP A 1032 -42.23 -18.80 -33.56
CA ASP A 1032 -43.50 -19.48 -33.34
C ASP A 1032 -44.57 -18.45 -32.96
N LEU A 1033 -44.25 -17.52 -32.05
CA LEU A 1033 -45.13 -16.44 -31.63
C LEU A 1033 -45.43 -15.47 -32.78
N MET A 1034 -44.42 -15.17 -33.62
CA MET A 1034 -44.62 -14.39 -34.83
C MET A 1034 -45.59 -15.06 -35.82
N LEU A 1035 -45.55 -16.38 -35.96
CA LEU A 1035 -46.49 -17.13 -36.82
C LEU A 1035 -47.91 -17.17 -36.25
N GLU A 1036 -48.06 -17.18 -34.93
CA GLU A 1036 -49.35 -17.01 -34.25
C GLU A 1036 -49.95 -15.62 -34.58
N ASP A 1037 -49.10 -14.59 -34.56
CA ASP A 1037 -49.46 -13.19 -34.84
C ASP A 1037 -49.45 -12.81 -36.33
N ARG A 1038 -49.35 -13.80 -37.24
CA ARG A 1038 -49.17 -13.58 -38.69
C ARG A 1038 -50.16 -12.62 -39.34
N VAL A 1039 -51.41 -12.56 -38.87
CA VAL A 1039 -52.44 -11.66 -39.42
C VAL A 1039 -52.08 -10.20 -39.15
N GLU A 1040 -51.63 -9.88 -37.94
CA GLU A 1040 -51.19 -8.55 -37.56
C GLU A 1040 -49.86 -8.19 -38.24
N LEU A 1041 -48.90 -9.12 -38.26
CA LEU A 1041 -47.59 -8.88 -38.88
C LEU A 1041 -47.69 -8.65 -40.38
N VAL A 1042 -48.52 -9.40 -41.10
CA VAL A 1042 -48.77 -9.17 -42.54
C VAL A 1042 -49.37 -7.79 -42.78
N LYS A 1043 -50.28 -7.31 -41.92
CA LYS A 1043 -50.82 -5.96 -42.01
C LYS A 1043 -49.73 -4.90 -41.82
N LEU A 1044 -48.86 -5.07 -40.82
CA LEU A 1044 -47.74 -4.17 -40.58
C LEU A 1044 -46.74 -4.18 -41.76
N PHE A 1045 -46.50 -5.33 -42.41
CA PHE A 1045 -45.68 -5.38 -43.62
C PHE A 1045 -46.25 -4.53 -44.76
N GLU A 1046 -47.58 -4.58 -44.97
CA GLU A 1046 -48.32 -3.79 -45.95
C GLU A 1046 -48.30 -2.28 -45.60
N GLU A 1047 -48.34 -1.91 -44.32
CA GLU A 1047 -48.27 -0.53 -43.80
C GLU A 1047 -46.87 0.10 -43.88
N GLY A 1048 -45.86 -0.63 -44.36
CA GLY A 1048 -44.53 -0.07 -44.51
C GLY A 1048 -43.56 -0.35 -43.36
N ALA A 1049 -43.88 -1.28 -42.45
CA ALA A 1049 -43.04 -1.54 -41.28
C ALA A 1049 -41.57 -1.85 -41.60
N ASN A 1050 -40.67 -1.37 -40.73
CA ASN A 1050 -39.26 -1.76 -40.70
C ASN A 1050 -39.08 -2.98 -39.79
N ILE A 1051 -38.33 -3.97 -40.28
CA ILE A 1051 -38.13 -5.26 -39.63
C ILE A 1051 -36.67 -5.35 -39.18
N TYR A 1052 -36.47 -5.59 -37.89
CA TYR A 1052 -35.15 -5.70 -37.29
C TYR A 1052 -35.01 -7.03 -36.56
N VAL A 1053 -33.89 -7.71 -36.80
CA VAL A 1053 -33.59 -8.99 -36.16
C VAL A 1053 -32.23 -8.93 -35.48
N CYS A 1054 -32.15 -9.31 -34.21
CA CYS A 1054 -30.89 -9.37 -33.47
C CYS A 1054 -30.74 -10.66 -32.66
N GLY A 1055 -29.57 -11.29 -32.72
CA GLY A 1055 -29.27 -12.50 -31.94
C GLY A 1055 -28.40 -13.49 -32.70
N SER A 1056 -28.56 -14.79 -32.40
CA SER A 1056 -27.76 -15.82 -33.07
C SER A 1056 -28.15 -16.00 -34.55
N THR A 1057 -27.24 -16.54 -35.36
CA THR A 1057 -27.54 -16.92 -36.75
C THR A 1057 -28.75 -17.85 -36.89
N SER A 1058 -28.95 -18.75 -35.92
CA SER A 1058 -30.13 -19.64 -35.87
C SER A 1058 -31.44 -18.88 -35.66
N VAL A 1059 -31.41 -17.84 -34.82
CA VAL A 1059 -32.57 -16.95 -34.58
C VAL A 1059 -32.88 -16.15 -35.85
N GLY A 1060 -31.84 -15.62 -36.52
CA GLY A 1060 -31.97 -14.93 -37.79
C GLY A 1060 -32.61 -15.80 -38.88
N ALA A 1061 -32.16 -17.05 -39.01
CA ALA A 1061 -32.71 -18.00 -39.97
C ALA A 1061 -34.17 -18.36 -39.65
N GLY A 1062 -34.49 -18.63 -38.38
CA GLY A 1062 -35.86 -18.95 -37.94
C GLY A 1062 -36.84 -17.82 -38.20
N ILE A 1063 -36.45 -16.57 -37.92
CA ILE A 1063 -37.30 -15.39 -38.18
C ILE A 1063 -37.46 -15.14 -39.67
N ARG A 1064 -36.39 -15.29 -40.47
CA ARG A 1064 -36.48 -15.19 -41.94
C ARG A 1064 -37.46 -16.22 -42.50
N GLU A 1065 -37.41 -17.46 -42.02
CA GLU A 1065 -38.32 -18.51 -42.48
C GLU A 1065 -39.77 -18.23 -42.07
N ALA A 1066 -40.02 -17.75 -40.86
CA ALA A 1066 -41.37 -17.32 -40.46
C ALA A 1066 -41.90 -16.19 -41.34
N CYS A 1067 -41.09 -15.16 -41.62
CA CYS A 1067 -41.46 -14.10 -42.55
C CYS A 1067 -41.73 -14.61 -43.97
N LYS A 1068 -40.90 -15.55 -44.46
CA LYS A 1068 -41.09 -16.22 -45.75
C LYS A 1068 -42.44 -16.93 -45.80
N GLN A 1069 -42.75 -17.70 -44.76
CA GLN A 1069 -44.01 -18.43 -44.67
C GLN A 1069 -45.22 -17.48 -44.69
N MET A 1070 -45.19 -16.40 -43.90
CA MET A 1070 -46.27 -15.40 -43.88
C MET A 1070 -46.49 -14.75 -45.26
N TYR A 1071 -45.39 -14.40 -45.95
CA TYR A 1071 -45.44 -13.85 -47.30
C TYR A 1071 -46.05 -14.84 -48.30
N LEU A 1072 -45.60 -16.11 -48.29
CA LEU A 1072 -46.09 -17.13 -49.20
C LEU A 1072 -47.56 -17.48 -48.95
N GLU A 1073 -47.99 -17.57 -47.70
CA GLU A 1073 -49.41 -17.78 -47.35
C GLU A 1073 -50.28 -16.65 -47.91
N LYS A 1074 -49.87 -15.40 -47.75
CA LYS A 1074 -50.58 -14.23 -48.31
C LYS A 1074 -50.54 -14.21 -49.84
N ARG A 1075 -49.40 -14.56 -50.46
CA ARG A 1075 -49.27 -14.68 -51.92
C ARG A 1075 -50.22 -15.74 -52.48
N ARG A 1076 -50.28 -16.93 -51.86
CA ARG A 1076 -51.19 -18.02 -52.25
C ARG A 1076 -52.65 -17.59 -52.13
N ALA A 1077 -53.03 -16.92 -51.04
CA ALA A 1077 -54.37 -16.37 -50.86
C ALA A 1077 -54.73 -15.37 -51.97
N ARG A 1078 -53.82 -14.42 -52.26
CA ARG A 1078 -54.00 -13.45 -53.35
C ARG A 1078 -54.11 -14.14 -54.71
N HIS A 1079 -53.24 -15.09 -55.01
CA HIS A 1079 -53.31 -15.85 -56.28
C HIS A 1079 -54.63 -16.63 -56.41
N ALA A 1080 -55.14 -17.21 -55.32
CA ALA A 1080 -56.44 -17.87 -55.31
C ALA A 1080 -57.59 -16.90 -55.60
N GLU A 1081 -57.53 -15.66 -55.08
CA GLU A 1081 -58.50 -14.60 -55.39
C GLU A 1081 -58.46 -14.17 -56.86
N PHE A 1082 -57.28 -13.96 -57.45
CA PHE A 1082 -57.12 -13.63 -58.88
C PHE A 1082 -57.62 -14.77 -59.77
N LYS A 1083 -57.29 -16.02 -59.42
CA LYS A 1083 -57.76 -17.22 -60.13
C LYS A 1083 -59.28 -17.36 -60.05
N ALA A 1084 -59.90 -17.05 -58.91
CA ALA A 1084 -61.36 -17.03 -58.77
C ALA A 1084 -62.03 -15.93 -59.60
N LYS A 1085 -61.32 -14.83 -59.91
CA LYS A 1085 -61.77 -13.73 -60.78
C LYS A 1085 -61.46 -13.95 -62.28
N GLY A 1086 -60.78 -15.04 -62.64
CA GLY A 1086 -60.38 -15.33 -64.03
C GLY A 1086 -59.20 -14.50 -64.54
N GLU A 1087 -58.43 -13.88 -63.64
CA GLU A 1087 -57.31 -12.98 -63.96
C GLU A 1087 -55.95 -13.67 -63.68
N THR A 1088 -54.91 -13.28 -64.42
CA THR A 1088 -53.54 -13.74 -64.15
C THR A 1088 -52.96 -12.98 -62.96
N PRO A 1089 -52.53 -13.66 -61.87
CA PRO A 1089 -51.95 -12.98 -60.72
C PRO A 1089 -50.63 -12.27 -61.08
N PRO A 1090 -50.35 -11.08 -60.51
CA PRO A 1090 -49.05 -10.42 -60.67
C PRO A 1090 -47.90 -11.30 -60.17
N GLY A 1091 -46.84 -11.46 -60.97
CA GLY A 1091 -45.66 -12.26 -60.59
C GLY A 1091 -45.89 -13.77 -60.62
N ALA A 1092 -46.85 -14.26 -61.42
CA ALA A 1092 -47.15 -15.69 -61.55
C ALA A 1092 -46.03 -16.49 -62.25
N GLU A 1093 -45.15 -15.81 -62.97
CA GLU A 1093 -43.97 -16.37 -63.65
C GLU A 1093 -42.82 -16.77 -62.71
N LEU A 1094 -42.82 -16.26 -61.48
CA LEU A 1094 -41.81 -16.59 -60.46
C LEU A 1094 -42.29 -17.79 -59.63
N ASP A 1095 -41.39 -18.75 -59.38
CA ASP A 1095 -41.66 -19.79 -58.39
C ASP A 1095 -41.77 -19.20 -56.95
N GLU A 1096 -42.11 -20.04 -55.97
CA GLU A 1096 -42.29 -19.57 -54.59
C GLU A 1096 -40.99 -19.09 -53.95
N ASP A 1097 -39.87 -19.74 -54.23
CA ASP A 1097 -38.57 -19.39 -53.66
C ASP A 1097 -38.04 -18.08 -54.27
N GLN A 1098 -38.13 -17.93 -55.59
CA GLN A 1098 -37.75 -16.71 -56.32
C GLN A 1098 -38.54 -15.49 -55.85
N ALA A 1099 -39.85 -15.63 -55.65
CA ALA A 1099 -40.66 -14.51 -55.18
C ALA A 1099 -40.38 -14.15 -53.71
N ALA A 1100 -40.10 -15.16 -52.86
CA ALA A 1100 -39.69 -14.92 -51.49
C ALA A 1100 -38.35 -14.17 -51.42
N GLU A 1101 -37.36 -14.56 -52.24
CA GLU A 1101 -36.09 -13.85 -52.33
C GLU A 1101 -36.30 -12.42 -52.87
N GLN A 1102 -37.11 -12.23 -53.90
CA GLN A 1102 -37.44 -10.90 -54.41
C GLN A 1102 -38.15 -10.03 -53.37
N PHE A 1103 -39.00 -10.62 -52.51
CA PHE A 1103 -39.62 -9.92 -51.38
C PHE A 1103 -38.56 -9.42 -50.39
N PHE A 1104 -37.63 -10.28 -49.97
CA PHE A 1104 -36.56 -9.88 -49.05
C PHE A 1104 -35.59 -8.88 -49.69
N ASP A 1105 -35.27 -9.02 -50.97
CA ASP A 1105 -34.40 -8.09 -51.69
C ASP A 1105 -35.06 -6.71 -51.85
N ASN A 1106 -36.37 -6.67 -52.10
CA ASN A 1106 -37.13 -5.41 -52.11
C ASN A 1106 -37.14 -4.73 -50.73
N LEU A 1107 -37.28 -5.51 -49.65
CA LEU A 1107 -37.21 -4.97 -48.30
C LEU A 1107 -35.80 -4.46 -47.96
N ARG A 1108 -34.75 -5.17 -48.36
CA ARG A 1108 -33.34 -4.75 -48.16
C ARG A 1108 -32.98 -3.51 -48.96
N THR A 1109 -33.41 -3.43 -50.22
CA THR A 1109 -33.16 -2.28 -51.11
C THR A 1109 -33.82 -1.01 -50.57
N LYS A 1110 -34.94 -1.16 -49.86
CA LYS A 1110 -35.62 -0.06 -49.18
C LYS A 1110 -35.15 0.15 -47.72
N GLU A 1111 -34.11 -0.57 -47.29
CA GLU A 1111 -33.59 -0.56 -45.91
C GLU A 1111 -34.65 -0.92 -44.83
N ARG A 1112 -35.73 -1.61 -45.22
CA ARG A 1112 -36.84 -2.01 -44.34
C ARG A 1112 -36.64 -3.37 -43.67
N TYR A 1113 -35.58 -4.11 -44.01
CA TYR A 1113 -35.23 -5.36 -43.34
C TYR A 1113 -33.74 -5.36 -43.02
N ALA A 1114 -33.41 -5.30 -41.73
CA ALA A 1114 -32.04 -5.22 -41.25
C ALA A 1114 -31.78 -6.26 -40.15
N THR A 1115 -30.56 -6.81 -40.15
CA THR A 1115 -30.19 -7.89 -39.22
C THR A 1115 -28.85 -7.60 -38.56
N ASP A 1116 -28.80 -7.76 -37.25
CA ASP A 1116 -27.59 -7.76 -36.43
C ASP A 1116 -27.43 -9.14 -35.79
N VAL A 1117 -26.93 -10.10 -36.58
CA VAL A 1117 -26.78 -11.50 -36.16
C VAL A 1117 -25.33 -11.89 -35.95
N PHE A 1118 -25.05 -12.53 -34.83
CA PHE A 1118 -23.71 -12.94 -34.39
C PHE A 1118 -23.64 -14.44 -34.09
N THR A 1119 -22.44 -15.00 -34.09
CA THR A 1119 -22.17 -16.44 -33.92
C THR A 1119 -21.67 -16.81 -32.53
#